data_AF-A0A5L4KF93-F1
#
_entry.id   AF-A0A5L4KF93-F1
#
_cell.length_a   1.000
_cell.length_b   1.000
_cell.length_c   1.000
_cell.angle_alpha   90.00
_cell.angle_beta   90.00
_cell.angle_gamma   90.00
#
_symmetry.space_group_name_H-M   'P 1'
#
loop_
_entity.id
_entity.type
_entity.pdbx_description
1 polymer ?
#
loop_
_entity_poly.entity_id
_entity_poly.type
_entity_poly.pdbx_seq_one_letter_code
_entity_poly.pdbx_strand_id
1 'polypeptide(L)'
;AGNDVLKVDLKNNFKGLKDDGYIKNIEKLSLTNSSVSNRTFDAKGIDGLQTVALSGEKGISVTNLANIVDVELTNLKADKFNVDSIYADKVLDGSADVQNLKVNGVGAKGASVAITADKIETLNLNTTGSQSFVSADVASISVKGNANLSLATGAKTTTLDASSFGGALDADLSASASVTSIKGGNGNDKITIKDVAVNVAIDGGAGNDELVIKGSTADTLQPTLTNIEKVTVDGNTKDLTLSLKKAQSVTELSFKNIAKTVTESNGNVETVNILANNATDKAVTINDESLKTINFSDVDDKGASVAAKGKIVADKATELTINSNKVTAAADAVVQAANATKIDINAAKDTVGLTLGGVAKLTDLTVNNKGAFALTGANATDLDSVKNLSVNTEGAFSIATATSLKNLNNLSLNGVSADLNSVNVGTATLASLEANINVSGEFKLGTTTAKGDVDFNIENVGALTLGAITSSTGNASVIISSATGNVTLGAVSATQGNLTLNAGNTLGNITIGALAGDIVSVDLGGVLGTINSASGNKVEITSNEVTYVGSEISKNVVEITAAAGGTDLNAQVIGGAAADDALTIIGKGDTQTITASGDLSGGTLTLTLTDATKLSSLDISGVKGLSAATAIDLKNVSVENKLIVDIQGSDAAETITANSTSATLTAITLSGDLGGGANTVTVAPDAAAVAITTIDLSGLSATGGTLSGTITHNAAQTALTTIKGSAGNDTITIGKVNDGLTVTGGAGNDVFNVTAAKIVTADTPEHATITDFSAGDSIKFAASVTAYGNVGTVAGDTLKAAIKAAIALTDKAPGITSADKETTVYGFTYNGDNYLFYNNANGSDSTTVDDVLVKLTGTTVDLDSISLDGATGVTIA
;
A
#
# COMPACT_ATOMS: atom_id res chain seq x y z
N ALA A 1 46.15 21.71 -80.45
CA ALA A 1 46.04 20.73 -79.35
C ALA A 1 45.98 21.52 -78.07
N GLY A 2 44.77 21.75 -77.60
CA GLY A 2 44.41 22.49 -76.40
C GLY A 2 43.01 22.03 -76.00
N ASN A 3 42.56 22.38 -74.79
CA ASN A 3 41.16 22.25 -74.39
C ASN A 3 40.49 23.60 -74.66
N ASP A 4 40.04 23.81 -75.88
CA ASP A 4 39.43 25.06 -76.31
C ASP A 4 37.96 25.12 -75.87
N VAL A 5 37.54 26.27 -75.32
CA VAL A 5 36.21 26.47 -74.73
C VAL A 5 35.45 27.57 -75.47
N LEU A 6 34.32 27.23 -76.08
CA LEU A 6 33.36 28.21 -76.59
C LEU A 6 32.37 28.60 -75.50
N LYS A 7 32.41 29.85 -75.04
CA LYS A 7 31.48 30.40 -74.04
C LYS A 7 30.40 31.26 -74.71
N VAL A 8 29.13 30.98 -74.42
CA VAL A 8 28.00 31.69 -75.00
C VAL A 8 26.96 32.03 -73.92
N ASP A 9 26.63 33.31 -73.78
CA ASP A 9 25.46 33.76 -73.01
C ASP A 9 24.24 33.83 -73.92
N LEU A 10 23.35 32.85 -73.79
CA LEU A 10 22.18 32.65 -74.65
C LEU A 10 21.04 33.59 -74.26
N LYS A 11 20.98 34.74 -74.95
CA LYS A 11 19.83 35.66 -74.83
C LYS A 11 18.60 35.22 -75.63
N ASN A 12 18.81 34.47 -76.73
CA ASN A 12 17.77 33.96 -77.63
C ASN A 12 18.15 32.56 -78.15
N ASN A 13 17.23 31.84 -78.79
CA ASN A 13 17.46 30.51 -79.34
C ASN A 13 18.49 30.54 -80.50
N PHE A 14 19.46 29.62 -80.49
CA PHE A 14 20.40 29.39 -81.59
C PHE A 14 19.88 28.27 -82.48
N LYS A 15 19.56 28.59 -83.74
CA LYS A 15 18.94 27.68 -84.73
C LYS A 15 19.95 26.98 -85.65
N GLY A 16 21.23 26.97 -85.29
CA GLY A 16 22.29 26.33 -86.06
C GLY A 16 22.99 27.25 -87.07
N LEU A 17 23.91 26.67 -87.83
CA LEU A 17 24.75 27.33 -88.83
C LEU A 17 24.07 27.31 -90.22
N LYS A 18 24.32 28.32 -91.06
CA LYS A 18 23.86 28.36 -92.47
C LYS A 18 24.87 27.69 -93.41
N ASP A 19 24.40 27.18 -94.55
CA ASP A 19 25.21 26.77 -95.72
C ASP A 19 26.45 25.92 -95.38
N ASP A 20 26.24 24.73 -94.80
CA ASP A 20 27.28 23.75 -94.42
C ASP A 20 28.33 24.29 -93.41
N GLY A 21 28.00 25.38 -92.70
CA GLY A 21 28.87 26.00 -91.71
C GLY A 21 29.30 25.03 -90.61
N TYR A 22 30.54 25.17 -90.17
CA TYR A 22 31.13 24.34 -89.13
C TYR A 22 31.86 25.16 -88.07
N ILE A 23 31.91 24.63 -86.84
CA ILE A 23 32.83 25.07 -85.79
C ILE A 23 33.74 23.86 -85.48
N LYS A 24 35.06 24.05 -85.56
CA LYS A 24 36.08 22.99 -85.35
C LYS A 24 37.03 23.38 -84.23
N ASN A 25 37.73 22.39 -83.68
CA ASN A 25 38.73 22.54 -82.61
C ASN A 25 38.15 23.21 -81.36
N ILE A 26 36.97 22.76 -80.90
CA ILE A 26 36.38 23.16 -79.63
C ILE A 26 36.01 21.88 -78.88
N GLU A 27 36.62 21.68 -77.72
CA GLU A 27 36.39 20.50 -76.89
C GLU A 27 35.28 20.75 -75.85
N LYS A 28 35.05 22.01 -75.45
CA LYS A 28 33.99 22.37 -74.49
C LYS A 28 33.08 23.49 -74.98
N LEU A 29 31.77 23.23 -74.99
CA LEU A 29 30.74 24.24 -75.20
C LEU A 29 30.15 24.65 -73.85
N SER A 30 30.23 25.93 -73.50
CA SER A 30 29.74 26.47 -72.23
C SER A 30 28.64 27.48 -72.49
N LEU A 31 27.40 27.10 -72.17
CA LEU A 31 26.19 27.85 -72.42
C LEU A 31 25.59 28.35 -71.10
N THR A 32 25.32 29.65 -71.03
CA THR A 32 24.63 30.28 -69.89
C THR A 32 23.29 30.83 -70.33
N ASN A 33 22.20 30.48 -69.65
CA ASN A 33 20.88 31.07 -69.83
C ASN A 33 20.56 31.98 -68.65
N SER A 34 20.70 33.28 -68.89
CA SER A 34 20.35 34.35 -67.95
C SER A 34 18.95 34.93 -68.19
N SER A 35 18.17 34.32 -69.07
CA SER A 35 16.82 34.79 -69.43
C SER A 35 15.73 34.14 -68.56
N VAL A 36 14.50 34.64 -68.69
CA VAL A 36 13.34 34.19 -67.91
C VAL A 36 12.65 32.94 -68.48
N SER A 37 13.09 32.40 -69.61
CA SER A 37 12.53 31.20 -70.24
C SER A 37 13.60 30.25 -70.77
N ASN A 38 13.22 28.99 -71.04
CA ASN A 38 14.13 27.99 -71.63
C ASN A 38 14.71 28.49 -72.96
N ARG A 39 15.92 28.03 -73.31
CA ARG A 39 16.62 28.38 -74.54
C ARG A 39 17.04 27.14 -75.30
N THR A 40 17.00 27.18 -76.63
CA THR A 40 17.45 26.07 -77.47
C THR A 40 18.78 26.39 -78.16
N PHE A 41 19.66 25.39 -78.29
CA PHE A 41 20.92 25.49 -79.03
C PHE A 41 21.06 24.28 -79.96
N ASP A 42 20.96 24.51 -81.26
CA ASP A 42 21.25 23.49 -82.28
C ASP A 42 22.76 23.42 -82.53
N ALA A 43 23.38 22.29 -82.17
CA ALA A 43 24.82 22.07 -82.26
C ALA A 43 25.23 21.35 -83.56
N LYS A 44 24.34 21.22 -84.54
CA LYS A 44 24.65 20.63 -85.84
C LYS A 44 25.83 21.35 -86.51
N GLY A 45 26.83 20.58 -86.94
CA GLY A 45 28.06 21.10 -87.57
C GLY A 45 29.17 21.49 -86.57
N ILE A 46 29.00 21.18 -85.27
CA ILE A 46 30.04 21.30 -84.25
C ILE A 46 30.55 19.90 -83.91
N ASP A 47 31.69 19.52 -84.48
CA ASP A 47 32.30 18.20 -84.30
C ASP A 47 33.47 18.24 -83.29
N GLY A 48 33.69 17.14 -82.56
CA GLY A 48 34.83 16.99 -81.66
C GLY A 48 34.60 17.48 -80.22
N LEU A 49 33.36 17.85 -79.86
CA LEU A 49 33.02 18.20 -78.49
C LEU A 49 33.24 17.01 -77.55
N GLN A 50 33.79 17.29 -76.38
CA GLN A 50 33.97 16.36 -75.27
C GLN A 50 33.07 16.75 -74.09
N THR A 51 32.76 18.04 -73.93
CA THR A 51 31.95 18.54 -72.81
C THR A 51 30.96 19.62 -73.25
N VAL A 52 29.75 19.56 -72.69
CA VAL A 52 28.73 20.61 -72.81
C VAL A 52 28.32 21.07 -71.41
N ALA A 53 28.67 22.29 -71.03
CA ALA A 53 28.30 22.90 -69.77
C ALA A 53 27.10 23.83 -69.94
N LEU A 54 26.04 23.61 -69.19
CA LEU A 54 24.78 24.32 -69.21
C LEU A 54 24.52 24.94 -67.85
N SER A 55 24.41 26.27 -67.80
CA SER A 55 24.19 27.02 -66.58
C SER A 55 22.94 27.90 -66.67
N GLY A 56 22.08 27.84 -65.66
CA GLY A 56 20.92 28.73 -65.53
C GLY A 56 19.63 28.01 -65.11
N GLU A 57 18.81 28.70 -64.32
CA GLU A 57 17.61 28.12 -63.69
C GLU A 57 16.56 27.63 -64.69
N LYS A 58 16.37 28.35 -65.80
CA LYS A 58 15.32 28.08 -66.79
C LYS A 58 15.69 26.98 -67.80
N GLY A 59 16.91 26.48 -67.76
CA GLY A 59 17.40 25.40 -68.62
C GLY A 59 17.84 25.81 -70.01
N ILE A 60 18.52 24.87 -70.67
CA ILE A 60 19.00 24.97 -72.05
C ILE A 60 18.77 23.61 -72.71
N SER A 61 18.06 23.58 -73.83
CA SER A 61 17.89 22.38 -74.66
C SER A 61 18.90 22.40 -75.79
N VAL A 62 19.93 21.57 -75.70
CA VAL A 62 20.88 21.32 -76.79
C VAL A 62 20.29 20.24 -77.71
N THR A 63 20.57 20.29 -79.00
CA THR A 63 20.13 19.28 -80.00
C THR A 63 21.23 19.03 -81.04
N ASN A 64 21.16 17.87 -81.71
CA ASN A 64 22.03 17.49 -82.84
C ASN A 64 23.55 17.37 -82.53
N LEU A 65 23.94 16.97 -81.31
CA LEU A 65 25.35 16.60 -81.05
C LEU A 65 25.74 15.31 -81.77
N ALA A 66 26.92 15.30 -82.41
CA ALA A 66 27.38 14.20 -83.26
C ALA A 66 27.92 12.97 -82.49
N ASN A 67 28.29 13.13 -81.22
CA ASN A 67 28.83 12.07 -80.36
C ASN A 67 28.37 12.28 -78.92
N ILE A 68 28.41 11.21 -78.10
CA ILE A 68 28.18 11.29 -76.65
C ILE A 68 29.26 12.17 -76.01
N VAL A 69 28.86 13.09 -75.13
CA VAL A 69 29.74 14.03 -74.43
C VAL A 69 29.46 14.05 -72.94
N ASP A 70 30.40 14.56 -72.14
CA ASP A 70 30.14 14.91 -70.75
C ASP A 70 29.20 16.12 -70.69
N VAL A 71 28.15 16.06 -69.88
CA VAL A 71 27.23 17.19 -69.69
C VAL A 71 27.41 17.75 -68.29
N GLU A 72 27.59 19.06 -68.15
CA GLU A 72 27.63 19.74 -66.85
C GLU A 72 26.37 20.59 -66.68
N LEU A 73 25.61 20.37 -65.62
CA LEU A 73 24.42 21.14 -65.26
C LEU A 73 24.69 21.95 -63.99
N THR A 74 24.51 23.26 -64.08
CA THR A 74 24.63 24.17 -62.94
C THR A 74 23.34 24.96 -62.73
N ASN A 75 22.80 24.89 -61.51
CA ASN A 75 21.62 25.64 -61.06
C ASN A 75 20.33 25.41 -61.87
N LEU A 76 20.20 24.33 -62.64
CA LEU A 76 18.97 24.02 -63.37
C LEU A 76 17.80 23.76 -62.41
N LYS A 77 16.68 24.47 -62.57
CA LYS A 77 15.45 24.33 -61.75
C LYS A 77 14.20 24.01 -62.60
N ALA A 78 14.38 23.43 -63.78
CA ALA A 78 13.28 23.02 -64.65
C ALA A 78 12.73 21.64 -64.22
N ASP A 79 11.49 21.34 -64.61
CA ASP A 79 10.86 20.05 -64.28
C ASP A 79 11.60 18.85 -64.88
N LYS A 80 12.24 19.03 -66.04
CA LYS A 80 12.92 17.97 -66.78
C LYS A 80 14.18 18.44 -67.51
N PHE A 81 15.08 17.49 -67.72
CA PHE A 81 16.24 17.59 -68.60
C PHE A 81 16.29 16.33 -69.46
N ASN A 82 16.19 16.48 -70.79
CA ASN A 82 16.12 15.34 -71.70
C ASN A 82 17.47 15.14 -72.41
N VAL A 83 18.19 14.10 -71.98
CA VAL A 83 19.47 13.65 -72.54
C VAL A 83 19.29 13.11 -73.96
N ASP A 84 18.23 12.34 -74.20
CA ASP A 84 17.97 11.71 -75.50
C ASP A 84 17.84 12.74 -76.64
N SER A 85 17.31 13.92 -76.33
CA SER A 85 17.13 15.01 -77.30
C SER A 85 18.40 15.78 -77.65
N ILE A 86 19.50 15.57 -76.91
CA ILE A 86 20.76 16.29 -77.10
C ILE A 86 21.49 15.84 -78.36
N TYR A 87 21.41 14.54 -78.66
CA TYR A 87 22.21 13.90 -79.68
C TYR A 87 21.48 13.79 -81.01
N ALA A 88 22.26 13.68 -82.10
CA ALA A 88 21.71 13.38 -83.41
C ALA A 88 21.14 11.95 -83.46
N ASP A 89 20.30 11.69 -84.46
CA ASP A 89 19.72 10.35 -84.68
C ASP A 89 20.81 9.27 -84.74
N LYS A 90 20.51 8.12 -84.14
CA LYS A 90 21.36 6.92 -84.05
C LYS A 90 22.59 7.00 -83.15
N VAL A 91 22.90 8.15 -82.55
CA VAL A 91 24.04 8.27 -81.60
C VAL A 91 23.83 7.42 -80.34
N LEU A 92 22.57 7.27 -79.92
CA LEU A 92 22.16 6.49 -78.73
C LEU A 92 21.43 5.19 -79.11
N ASP A 93 21.70 4.60 -80.27
CA ASP A 93 21.08 3.32 -80.66
C ASP A 93 21.94 2.12 -80.20
N GLY A 94 22.99 2.36 -79.39
CA GLY A 94 23.79 1.32 -78.76
C GLY A 94 23.01 0.58 -77.68
N SER A 95 23.60 -0.49 -77.14
CA SER A 95 23.04 -1.27 -76.03
C SER A 95 23.92 -1.20 -74.78
N ALA A 96 24.82 -0.22 -74.72
CA ALA A 96 25.78 0.00 -73.65
C ALA A 96 26.18 1.49 -73.59
N ASP A 97 25.25 2.38 -73.94
CA ASP A 97 25.49 3.81 -73.99
C ASP A 97 25.63 4.37 -72.57
N VAL A 98 26.63 5.23 -72.37
CA VAL A 98 27.01 5.80 -71.07
C VAL A 98 26.92 7.31 -71.13
N GLN A 99 26.08 7.92 -70.28
CA GLN A 99 26.02 9.36 -70.11
C GLN A 99 26.75 9.79 -68.83
N ASN A 100 27.75 10.66 -68.96
CA ASN A 100 28.35 11.35 -67.82
C ASN A 100 27.65 12.69 -67.58
N LEU A 101 27.10 12.89 -66.39
CA LEU A 101 26.38 14.09 -66.00
C LEU A 101 26.95 14.67 -64.71
N LYS A 102 27.59 15.83 -64.81
CA LYS A 102 28.03 16.60 -63.65
C LYS A 102 26.90 17.51 -63.19
N VAL A 103 26.54 17.47 -61.92
CA VAL A 103 25.45 18.28 -61.35
C VAL A 103 25.94 19.18 -60.22
N ASN A 104 25.48 20.42 -60.20
CA ASN A 104 25.77 21.38 -59.14
C ASN A 104 24.54 22.26 -58.89
N GLY A 105 23.90 22.11 -57.73
CA GLY A 105 22.70 22.85 -57.39
C GLY A 105 21.52 22.58 -58.35
N VAL A 106 21.42 21.38 -58.93
CA VAL A 106 20.31 21.02 -59.83
C VAL A 106 19.07 20.66 -59.01
N GLY A 107 17.90 21.16 -59.37
CA GLY A 107 16.63 20.90 -58.68
C GLY A 107 16.51 21.53 -57.29
N ALA A 108 15.43 21.24 -56.59
CA ALA A 108 15.21 21.65 -55.20
C ALA A 108 14.46 20.57 -54.43
N LYS A 109 14.47 20.65 -53.08
CA LYS A 109 13.71 19.74 -52.23
C LYS A 109 12.22 19.79 -52.60
N GLY A 110 11.63 18.64 -52.92
CA GLY A 110 10.24 18.53 -53.39
C GLY A 110 10.01 18.88 -54.86
N ALA A 111 11.06 19.29 -55.59
CA ALA A 111 11.04 19.64 -57.00
C ALA A 111 12.32 19.15 -57.68
N SER A 112 12.50 17.82 -57.75
CA SER A 112 13.62 17.19 -58.44
C SER A 112 13.53 17.42 -59.94
N VAL A 113 14.68 17.59 -60.60
CA VAL A 113 14.74 17.61 -62.07
C VAL A 113 14.67 16.17 -62.60
N ALA A 114 13.70 15.88 -63.46
CA ALA A 114 13.60 14.59 -64.13
C ALA A 114 14.61 14.48 -65.28
N ILE A 115 15.60 13.61 -65.14
CA ILE A 115 16.57 13.28 -66.18
C ILE A 115 15.93 12.20 -67.08
N THR A 116 15.47 12.60 -68.27
CA THR A 116 15.01 11.67 -69.30
C THR A 116 16.21 11.16 -70.08
N ALA A 117 16.45 9.86 -70.02
CA ALA A 117 17.58 9.19 -70.66
C ALA A 117 17.15 7.77 -71.08
N ASP A 118 16.04 7.68 -71.82
CA ASP A 118 15.40 6.41 -72.17
C ASP A 118 16.27 5.51 -73.04
N LYS A 119 17.22 6.10 -73.78
CA LYS A 119 18.17 5.41 -74.65
C LYS A 119 19.57 5.22 -74.02
N ILE A 120 19.70 5.44 -72.71
CA ILE A 120 20.98 5.31 -72.00
C ILE A 120 20.92 4.11 -71.04
N GLU A 121 21.87 3.19 -71.14
CA GLU A 121 21.98 2.07 -70.20
C GLU A 121 22.64 2.46 -68.87
N THR A 122 23.66 3.34 -68.92
CA THR A 122 24.41 3.77 -67.72
C THR A 122 24.45 5.29 -67.58
N LEU A 123 23.95 5.80 -66.46
CA LEU A 123 24.06 7.21 -66.08
C LEU A 123 25.08 7.39 -64.96
N ASN A 124 26.17 8.12 -65.24
CA ASN A 124 27.16 8.50 -64.24
C ASN A 124 26.85 9.92 -63.74
N LEU A 125 26.45 10.05 -62.48
CA LEU A 125 26.22 11.32 -61.80
C LEU A 125 27.47 11.75 -61.03
N ASN A 126 27.97 12.95 -61.29
CA ASN A 126 29.09 13.54 -60.55
C ASN A 126 28.66 14.85 -59.89
N THR A 127 28.50 14.86 -58.57
CA THR A 127 28.00 16.03 -57.87
C THR A 127 29.15 16.95 -57.45
N THR A 128 28.93 18.25 -57.58
CA THR A 128 29.89 19.27 -57.12
C THR A 128 29.16 20.47 -56.54
N GLY A 129 29.84 21.24 -55.69
CA GLY A 129 29.29 22.48 -55.13
C GLY A 129 28.08 22.23 -54.24
N SER A 130 26.89 22.67 -54.67
CA SER A 130 25.65 22.61 -53.89
C SER A 130 24.89 21.30 -54.08
N GLN A 131 24.10 20.92 -53.06
CA GLN A 131 23.22 19.74 -53.11
C GLN A 131 22.34 19.75 -54.35
N SER A 132 22.18 18.59 -54.98
CA SER A 132 21.31 18.40 -56.14
C SER A 132 20.17 17.44 -55.85
N PHE A 133 19.03 17.64 -56.53
CA PHE A 133 17.79 16.89 -56.43
C PHE A 133 17.38 16.47 -57.84
N VAL A 134 17.52 15.18 -58.13
CA VAL A 134 17.30 14.63 -59.48
C VAL A 134 16.46 13.36 -59.43
N SER A 135 15.86 13.00 -60.55
CA SER A 135 15.28 11.67 -60.74
C SER A 135 15.70 11.09 -62.08
N ALA A 136 15.87 9.77 -62.17
CA ALA A 136 16.29 9.10 -63.40
C ALA A 136 15.72 7.67 -63.46
N ASP A 137 15.37 7.20 -64.65
CA ASP A 137 14.87 5.84 -64.88
C ASP A 137 15.72 5.15 -65.95
N VAL A 138 16.90 4.65 -65.53
CA VAL A 138 17.87 3.94 -66.37
C VAL A 138 18.34 2.66 -65.68
N ALA A 139 18.91 1.72 -66.44
CA ALA A 139 19.28 0.40 -65.93
C ALA A 139 20.37 0.45 -64.86
N SER A 140 21.42 1.25 -65.06
CA SER A 140 22.55 1.42 -64.13
C SER A 140 22.82 2.89 -63.83
N ILE A 141 22.96 3.22 -62.55
CA ILE A 141 23.35 4.55 -62.09
C ILE A 141 24.62 4.44 -61.25
N SER A 142 25.64 5.24 -61.57
CA SER A 142 26.82 5.42 -60.71
C SER A 142 26.85 6.84 -60.16
N VAL A 143 27.19 7.02 -58.89
CA VAL A 143 27.28 8.33 -58.23
C VAL A 143 28.70 8.56 -57.71
N LYS A 144 29.23 9.76 -57.98
CA LYS A 144 30.54 10.25 -57.51
C LYS A 144 30.44 11.72 -57.11
N GLY A 145 31.50 12.23 -56.52
CA GLY A 145 31.59 13.63 -56.07
C GLY A 145 31.39 13.76 -54.58
N ASN A 146 31.29 14.99 -54.09
CA ASN A 146 31.34 15.29 -52.65
C ASN A 146 30.16 16.15 -52.16
N ALA A 147 29.29 16.61 -53.07
CA ALA A 147 28.11 17.38 -52.71
C ALA A 147 26.93 16.44 -52.53
N ASN A 148 26.09 16.64 -51.50
CA ASN A 148 24.94 15.78 -51.22
C ASN A 148 24.02 15.61 -52.44
N LEU A 149 23.35 14.46 -52.51
CA LEU A 149 22.47 14.13 -53.62
C LEU A 149 21.18 13.51 -53.11
N SER A 150 20.03 14.05 -53.54
CA SER A 150 18.76 13.35 -53.47
C SER A 150 18.44 12.79 -54.86
N LEU A 151 18.24 11.47 -54.95
CA LEU A 151 18.05 10.75 -56.20
C LEU A 151 16.80 9.87 -56.10
N ALA A 152 15.79 10.13 -56.91
CA ALA A 152 14.69 9.17 -57.11
C ALA A 152 14.94 8.32 -58.37
N THR A 153 14.70 7.03 -58.29
CA THR A 153 14.88 6.09 -59.40
C THR A 153 13.55 5.51 -59.89
N GLY A 154 13.54 4.98 -61.12
CA GLY A 154 12.37 4.37 -61.73
C GLY A 154 12.47 2.84 -61.89
N ALA A 155 11.42 2.25 -62.46
CA ALA A 155 11.26 0.80 -62.54
C ALA A 155 12.34 0.09 -63.38
N LYS A 156 13.05 0.80 -64.27
CA LYS A 156 14.14 0.23 -65.08
C LYS A 156 15.42 0.03 -64.28
N THR A 157 15.60 0.69 -63.14
CA THR A 157 16.84 0.65 -62.39
C THR A 157 17.09 -0.73 -61.78
N THR A 158 18.25 -1.30 -62.12
CA THR A 158 18.73 -2.61 -61.66
C THR A 158 19.96 -2.51 -60.76
N THR A 159 20.77 -1.45 -60.90
CA THR A 159 21.96 -1.20 -60.08
C THR A 159 22.13 0.28 -59.75
N LEU A 160 22.46 0.56 -58.49
CA LEU A 160 22.93 1.87 -58.02
C LEU A 160 24.30 1.66 -57.33
N ASP A 161 25.35 2.33 -57.82
CA ASP A 161 26.69 2.26 -57.23
C ASP A 161 27.22 3.66 -56.89
N ALA A 162 27.10 4.04 -55.63
CA ALA A 162 27.66 5.27 -55.06
C ALA A 162 28.92 5.02 -54.21
N SER A 163 29.59 3.87 -54.33
CA SER A 163 30.70 3.47 -53.44
C SER A 163 31.90 4.42 -53.40
N SER A 164 32.03 5.31 -54.41
CA SER A 164 33.06 6.35 -54.47
C SER A 164 32.55 7.75 -54.11
N PHE A 165 31.31 7.86 -53.63
CA PHE A 165 30.66 9.12 -53.31
C PHE A 165 31.06 9.60 -51.91
N GLY A 166 31.41 10.88 -51.78
CA GLY A 166 31.84 11.48 -50.51
C GLY A 166 30.79 12.38 -49.85
N GLY A 167 29.66 12.67 -50.52
CA GLY A 167 28.54 13.39 -49.93
C GLY A 167 27.52 12.43 -49.30
N ALA A 168 26.49 12.96 -48.64
CA ALA A 168 25.35 12.18 -48.18
C ALA A 168 24.36 11.93 -49.33
N LEU A 169 23.96 10.68 -49.51
CA LEU A 169 23.02 10.20 -50.51
C LEU A 169 21.65 9.96 -49.87
N ASP A 170 20.60 10.55 -50.44
CA ASP A 170 19.20 10.24 -50.15
C ASP A 170 18.56 9.64 -51.41
N ALA A 171 18.61 8.32 -51.50
CA ALA A 171 18.18 7.57 -52.68
C ALA A 171 16.80 6.93 -52.46
N ASP A 172 15.81 7.31 -53.29
CA ASP A 172 14.50 6.68 -53.33
C ASP A 172 14.41 5.68 -54.50
N LEU A 173 14.43 4.40 -54.16
CA LEU A 173 14.28 3.26 -55.06
C LEU A 173 12.96 2.52 -54.82
N SER A 174 11.96 3.16 -54.21
CA SER A 174 10.66 2.54 -53.94
C SER A 174 9.89 2.11 -55.20
N ALA A 175 10.22 2.67 -56.38
CA ALA A 175 9.68 2.25 -57.67
C ALA A 175 10.49 1.13 -58.36
N SER A 176 11.67 0.79 -57.85
CA SER A 176 12.71 0.01 -58.55
C SER A 176 12.73 -1.45 -58.08
N ALA A 177 11.64 -2.19 -58.31
CA ALA A 177 11.48 -3.56 -57.81
C ALA A 177 12.50 -4.59 -58.36
N SER A 178 13.20 -4.25 -59.45
CA SER A 178 14.14 -5.13 -60.16
C SER A 178 15.61 -4.92 -59.76
N VAL A 179 15.89 -4.14 -58.71
CA VAL A 179 17.25 -3.92 -58.23
C VAL A 179 17.92 -5.22 -57.77
N THR A 180 19.20 -5.35 -58.10
CA THR A 180 20.05 -6.50 -57.74
C THR A 180 21.19 -6.13 -56.80
N SER A 181 21.65 -4.87 -56.87
CA SER A 181 22.69 -4.31 -56.00
C SER A 181 22.46 -2.81 -55.80
N ILE A 182 22.61 -2.36 -54.55
CA ILE A 182 22.61 -0.96 -54.15
C ILE A 182 23.86 -0.73 -53.30
N LYS A 183 24.64 0.30 -53.60
CA LYS A 183 25.75 0.75 -52.76
C LYS A 183 25.63 2.25 -52.49
N GLY A 184 25.65 2.64 -51.22
CA GLY A 184 25.92 4.00 -50.77
C GLY A 184 27.41 4.34 -50.89
N GLY A 185 27.80 5.47 -50.33
CA GLY A 185 29.13 6.07 -50.34
C GLY A 185 29.72 6.20 -48.93
N ASN A 186 30.42 7.31 -48.68
CA ASN A 186 31.12 7.56 -47.41
C ASN A 186 30.39 8.57 -46.50
N GLY A 187 29.20 9.01 -46.89
CA GLY A 187 28.35 9.90 -46.09
C GLY A 187 27.35 9.09 -45.27
N ASN A 188 26.55 9.77 -44.44
CA ASN A 188 25.40 9.12 -43.81
C ASN A 188 24.29 9.01 -44.86
N ASP A 189 24.12 7.82 -45.40
CA ASP A 189 23.27 7.57 -46.54
C ASP A 189 21.91 7.02 -46.14
N LYS A 190 20.89 7.43 -46.89
CA LYS A 190 19.51 7.01 -46.74
C LYS A 190 19.05 6.33 -48.02
N ILE A 191 18.73 5.04 -47.91
CA ILE A 191 18.28 4.22 -49.04
C ILE A 191 16.83 3.84 -48.78
N THR A 192 15.91 4.25 -49.65
CA THR A 192 14.49 3.90 -49.55
C THR A 192 14.14 2.84 -50.60
N ILE A 193 13.50 1.76 -50.18
CA ILE A 193 12.97 0.69 -51.04
C ILE A 193 11.50 0.44 -50.70
N LYS A 194 10.76 -0.24 -51.58
CA LYS A 194 9.44 -0.77 -51.26
C LYS A 194 9.52 -2.25 -50.92
N ASP A 195 9.80 -3.06 -51.93
CA ASP A 195 10.04 -4.49 -51.85
C ASP A 195 11.23 -4.81 -52.77
N VAL A 196 12.03 -5.81 -52.41
CA VAL A 196 13.18 -6.27 -53.21
C VAL A 196 13.23 -7.80 -53.23
N ALA A 197 13.90 -8.36 -54.24
CA ALA A 197 14.15 -9.80 -54.28
C ALA A 197 14.98 -10.26 -53.07
N VAL A 198 14.84 -11.53 -52.71
CA VAL A 198 15.62 -12.14 -51.62
C VAL A 198 17.12 -12.09 -51.94
N ASN A 199 17.92 -11.78 -50.93
CA ASN A 199 19.38 -11.63 -50.99
C ASN A 199 19.93 -10.47 -51.84
N VAL A 200 19.10 -9.51 -52.28
CA VAL A 200 19.62 -8.27 -52.91
C VAL A 200 20.68 -7.65 -52.02
N ALA A 201 21.84 -7.33 -52.60
CA ALA A 201 22.96 -6.74 -51.87
C ALA A 201 22.71 -5.25 -51.69
N ILE A 202 22.64 -4.80 -50.43
CA ILE A 202 22.52 -3.39 -50.07
C ILE A 202 23.66 -3.08 -49.12
N ASP A 203 24.57 -2.22 -49.58
CA ASP A 203 25.73 -1.77 -48.82
C ASP A 203 25.56 -0.27 -48.54
N GLY A 204 25.50 0.15 -47.27
CA GLY A 204 25.44 1.59 -46.94
C GLY A 204 26.76 2.31 -47.24
N GLY A 205 27.88 1.59 -47.10
CA GLY A 205 29.22 2.13 -47.26
C GLY A 205 29.84 2.53 -45.93
N ALA A 206 30.35 3.74 -45.79
CA ALA A 206 30.87 4.24 -44.51
C ALA A 206 30.01 5.39 -44.02
N GLY A 207 29.66 5.40 -42.75
CA GLY A 207 28.73 6.38 -42.20
C GLY A 207 27.83 5.71 -41.17
N ASN A 208 26.78 6.43 -40.76
CA ASN A 208 25.64 5.83 -40.10
C ASN A 208 24.49 5.78 -41.10
N ASP A 209 24.26 4.61 -41.67
CA ASP A 209 23.41 4.45 -42.84
C ASP A 209 22.02 3.90 -42.46
N GLU A 210 21.00 4.41 -43.16
CA GLU A 210 19.59 4.05 -42.94
C GLU A 210 19.00 3.39 -44.19
N LEU A 211 18.43 2.18 -44.02
CA LEU A 211 17.53 1.58 -44.98
C LEU A 211 16.07 1.86 -44.58
N VAL A 212 15.28 2.46 -45.46
CA VAL A 212 13.84 2.66 -45.29
C VAL A 212 13.07 1.70 -46.19
N ILE A 213 12.17 0.91 -45.60
CA ILE A 213 11.23 0.02 -46.28
C ILE A 213 9.86 0.71 -46.26
N LYS A 214 9.44 1.25 -47.40
CA LYS A 214 8.24 2.10 -47.53
C LYS A 214 7.09 1.38 -48.20
N GLY A 215 6.04 1.09 -47.44
CA GLY A 215 4.78 0.52 -47.95
C GLY A 215 4.93 -0.90 -48.48
N SER A 216 5.65 -1.76 -47.75
CA SER A 216 5.93 -3.14 -48.18
C SER A 216 4.66 -3.95 -48.43
N THR A 217 4.71 -4.78 -49.46
CA THR A 217 3.64 -5.73 -49.83
C THR A 217 4.10 -7.19 -49.76
N ALA A 218 5.35 -7.42 -49.35
CA ALA A 218 5.97 -8.72 -49.21
C ALA A 218 5.54 -9.43 -47.91
N ASP A 219 5.49 -10.76 -47.96
CA ASP A 219 5.32 -11.60 -46.78
C ASP A 219 6.67 -11.77 -46.03
N THR A 220 7.79 -11.71 -46.74
CA THR A 220 9.14 -11.77 -46.18
C THR A 220 10.10 -10.89 -46.98
N LEU A 221 10.91 -10.08 -46.29
CA LEU A 221 12.03 -9.34 -46.84
C LEU A 221 13.33 -9.86 -46.21
N GLN A 222 14.29 -10.24 -47.06
CA GLN A 222 15.61 -10.75 -46.64
C GLN A 222 16.70 -10.23 -47.58
N PRO A 223 16.98 -8.92 -47.61
CA PRO A 223 18.16 -8.40 -48.29
C PRO A 223 19.45 -8.86 -47.57
N THR A 224 20.57 -8.78 -48.28
CA THR A 224 21.91 -8.90 -47.69
C THR A 224 22.35 -7.47 -47.34
N LEU A 225 22.42 -7.13 -46.05
CA LEU A 225 22.77 -5.79 -45.59
C LEU A 225 24.20 -5.77 -45.06
N THR A 226 25.00 -4.86 -45.58
CA THR A 226 26.34 -4.55 -45.06
C THR A 226 26.42 -3.06 -44.79
N ASN A 227 27.09 -2.68 -43.69
CA ASN A 227 27.22 -1.27 -43.28
C ASN A 227 25.88 -0.52 -43.31
N ILE A 228 24.84 -1.16 -42.77
CA ILE A 228 23.55 -0.52 -42.50
C ILE A 228 23.32 -0.70 -41.01
N GLU A 229 23.26 0.40 -40.27
CA GLU A 229 23.09 0.40 -38.82
C GLU A 229 21.62 0.47 -38.44
N LYS A 230 20.82 1.18 -39.25
CA LYS A 230 19.41 1.45 -39.00
C LYS A 230 18.51 0.93 -40.12
N VAL A 231 17.43 0.24 -39.75
CA VAL A 231 16.35 -0.09 -40.68
C VAL A 231 15.03 0.51 -40.19
N THR A 232 14.34 1.24 -41.05
CA THR A 232 13.02 1.83 -40.78
C THR A 232 11.96 1.17 -41.64
N VAL A 233 10.93 0.59 -41.03
CA VAL A 233 9.73 0.12 -41.73
C VAL A 233 8.67 1.23 -41.66
N ASP A 234 8.38 1.84 -42.81
CA ASP A 234 7.35 2.86 -42.99
C ASP A 234 6.15 2.26 -43.76
N GLY A 235 5.32 1.53 -43.03
CA GLY A 235 4.09 0.94 -43.52
C GLY A 235 4.22 -0.41 -44.21
N ASN A 236 3.18 -1.23 -44.02
CA ASN A 236 3.03 -2.55 -44.61
C ASN A 236 1.54 -2.85 -44.88
N THR A 237 1.27 -3.61 -45.94
CA THR A 237 -0.10 -4.00 -46.32
C THR A 237 -0.44 -5.47 -46.01
N LYS A 238 0.59 -6.27 -45.75
CA LYS A 238 0.53 -7.66 -45.30
C LYS A 238 1.38 -7.85 -44.04
N ASP A 239 1.19 -8.98 -43.37
CA ASP A 239 2.11 -9.39 -42.32
C ASP A 239 3.51 -9.56 -42.93
N LEU A 240 4.51 -8.94 -42.32
CA LEU A 240 5.87 -8.85 -42.86
C LEU A 240 6.85 -9.56 -41.92
N THR A 241 7.62 -10.51 -42.46
CA THR A 241 8.82 -11.00 -41.79
C THR A 241 10.05 -10.27 -42.32
N LEU A 242 10.72 -9.48 -41.47
CA LEU A 242 12.00 -8.85 -41.77
C LEU A 242 13.13 -9.78 -41.29
N SER A 243 13.72 -10.53 -42.21
CA SER A 243 14.80 -11.46 -41.88
C SER A 243 16.17 -10.79 -41.99
N LEU A 244 16.81 -10.59 -40.84
CA LEU A 244 18.14 -9.99 -40.68
C LEU A 244 19.29 -11.02 -40.69
N LYS A 245 19.02 -12.27 -41.12
CA LYS A 245 20.00 -13.37 -41.21
C LYS A 245 21.34 -13.01 -41.89
N LYS A 246 21.33 -12.02 -42.78
CA LYS A 246 22.52 -11.50 -43.49
C LYS A 246 22.70 -9.99 -43.28
N ALA A 247 22.43 -9.51 -42.08
CA ALA A 247 22.40 -8.09 -41.73
C ALA A 247 22.99 -7.84 -40.34
N GLN A 248 24.21 -8.33 -40.09
CA GLN A 248 24.83 -8.30 -38.75
C GLN A 248 25.14 -6.89 -38.22
N SER A 249 25.19 -5.87 -39.09
CA SER A 249 25.44 -4.48 -38.71
C SER A 249 24.21 -3.77 -38.15
N VAL A 250 23.00 -4.31 -38.38
CA VAL A 250 21.75 -3.65 -37.98
C VAL A 250 21.56 -3.80 -36.47
N THR A 251 21.64 -2.68 -35.75
CA THR A 251 21.45 -2.60 -34.30
C THR A 251 20.22 -1.78 -33.92
N GLU A 252 19.67 -0.98 -34.84
CA GLU A 252 18.50 -0.14 -34.61
C GLU A 252 17.38 -0.43 -35.62
N LEU A 253 16.16 -0.66 -35.10
CA LEU A 253 14.94 -0.73 -35.91
C LEU A 253 14.00 0.41 -35.59
N SER A 254 13.35 0.98 -36.60
CA SER A 254 12.31 2.00 -36.44
C SER A 254 11.02 1.60 -37.15
N PHE A 255 9.87 1.88 -36.56
CA PHE A 255 8.57 1.47 -37.08
C PHE A 255 7.59 2.63 -37.11
N LYS A 256 7.02 2.89 -38.30
CA LYS A 256 6.06 3.96 -38.56
C LYS A 256 4.96 3.46 -39.49
N ASN A 257 3.73 3.98 -39.32
CA ASN A 257 2.58 3.66 -40.16
C ASN A 257 2.30 2.14 -40.30
N ILE A 258 2.69 1.32 -39.33
CA ILE A 258 2.49 -0.13 -39.38
C ILE A 258 1.00 -0.46 -39.31
N ALA A 259 0.48 -1.17 -40.32
CA ALA A 259 -0.94 -1.52 -40.42
C ALA A 259 -1.22 -3.02 -40.26
N LYS A 260 -0.17 -3.86 -40.33
CA LYS A 260 -0.21 -5.32 -40.15
C LYS A 260 0.97 -5.78 -39.30
N THR A 261 1.00 -7.05 -38.90
CA THR A 261 2.06 -7.56 -38.02
C THR A 261 3.42 -7.44 -38.71
N VAL A 262 4.46 -7.06 -37.95
CA VAL A 262 5.85 -7.16 -38.41
C VAL A 262 6.60 -8.08 -37.47
N THR A 263 7.38 -9.00 -38.00
CA THR A 263 8.22 -9.91 -37.22
C THR A 263 9.66 -9.78 -37.70
N GLU A 264 10.55 -9.33 -36.83
CA GLU A 264 11.98 -9.43 -37.04
C GLU A 264 12.45 -10.87 -36.74
N SER A 265 13.43 -11.35 -37.50
CA SER A 265 14.10 -12.62 -37.22
C SER A 265 15.59 -12.57 -37.57
N ASN A 266 16.42 -13.21 -36.72
CA ASN A 266 17.86 -13.41 -36.93
C ASN A 266 18.70 -12.12 -36.94
N GLY A 267 18.30 -11.09 -36.21
CA GLY A 267 19.03 -9.83 -36.02
C GLY A 267 20.08 -9.85 -34.91
N ASN A 268 20.62 -8.65 -34.66
CA ASN A 268 21.36 -8.25 -33.47
C ASN A 268 20.87 -6.85 -33.01
N VAL A 269 19.55 -6.71 -32.89
CA VAL A 269 18.83 -5.46 -32.64
C VAL A 269 18.88 -5.10 -31.17
N GLU A 270 19.57 -4.00 -30.85
CA GLU A 270 19.69 -3.50 -29.48
C GLU A 270 18.62 -2.47 -29.13
N THR A 271 18.17 -1.69 -30.12
CA THR A 271 17.22 -0.57 -29.96
C THR A 271 16.07 -0.62 -30.95
N VAL A 272 14.86 -0.39 -30.45
CA VAL A 272 13.65 -0.26 -31.26
C VAL A 272 12.99 1.09 -31.02
N ASN A 273 12.69 1.81 -32.10
CA ASN A 273 11.97 3.08 -32.06
C ASN A 273 10.57 2.94 -32.66
N ILE A 274 9.57 3.27 -31.87
CA ILE A 274 8.17 3.32 -32.26
C ILE A 274 7.78 4.76 -32.52
N LEU A 275 7.49 5.03 -33.78
CA LEU A 275 7.08 6.32 -34.30
C LEU A 275 5.54 6.36 -34.42
N ALA A 276 4.99 7.41 -35.01
CA ALA A 276 3.54 7.61 -35.09
C ALA A 276 2.81 6.63 -36.05
N ASN A 277 1.49 6.53 -35.81
CA ASN A 277 0.49 5.88 -36.67
C ASN A 277 0.58 4.35 -36.80
N ASN A 278 1.24 3.65 -35.88
CA ASN A 278 1.16 2.19 -35.89
C ASN A 278 -0.18 1.71 -35.31
N ALA A 279 -0.66 0.58 -35.82
CA ALA A 279 -1.81 -0.13 -35.30
C ALA A 279 -1.45 -0.78 -33.94
N THR A 280 -2.27 -0.53 -32.91
CA THR A 280 -2.04 -1.05 -31.55
C THR A 280 -2.52 -2.48 -31.37
N ASP A 281 -3.39 -2.95 -32.27
CA ASP A 281 -3.91 -4.33 -32.34
C ASP A 281 -3.06 -5.24 -33.26
N LYS A 282 -1.92 -4.73 -33.74
CA LYS A 282 -0.94 -5.45 -34.56
C LYS A 282 0.41 -5.38 -33.89
N ALA A 283 1.08 -6.53 -33.79
CA ALA A 283 2.34 -6.63 -33.08
C ALA A 283 3.52 -6.33 -34.02
N VAL A 284 4.51 -5.64 -33.48
CA VAL A 284 5.89 -5.67 -33.95
C VAL A 284 6.62 -6.65 -33.02
N THR A 285 6.99 -7.81 -33.55
CA THR A 285 7.68 -8.87 -32.80
C THR A 285 9.17 -8.77 -33.08
N ILE A 286 9.97 -8.68 -32.02
CA ILE A 286 11.42 -8.62 -32.07
C ILE A 286 11.93 -9.93 -31.48
N ASN A 287 12.53 -10.76 -32.33
CA ASN A 287 12.92 -12.13 -31.99
C ASN A 287 14.41 -12.20 -31.66
N ASP A 288 14.87 -11.26 -30.84
CA ASP A 288 16.26 -10.99 -30.54
C ASP A 288 16.50 -10.90 -29.03
N GLU A 289 17.53 -11.59 -28.54
CA GLU A 289 17.94 -11.58 -27.13
C GLU A 289 18.78 -10.34 -26.79
N SER A 290 19.36 -9.68 -27.80
CA SER A 290 20.20 -8.48 -27.64
C SER A 290 19.41 -7.19 -27.41
N LEU A 291 18.07 -7.22 -27.59
CA LEU A 291 17.22 -6.06 -27.42
C LEU A 291 17.25 -5.56 -25.97
N LYS A 292 17.63 -4.28 -25.80
CA LYS A 292 17.72 -3.61 -24.50
C LYS A 292 16.81 -2.42 -24.39
N THR A 293 16.52 -1.71 -25.49
CA THR A 293 15.83 -0.43 -25.44
C THR A 293 14.63 -0.39 -26.39
N ILE A 294 13.49 0.06 -25.87
CA ILE A 294 12.30 0.40 -26.66
C ILE A 294 11.99 1.89 -26.43
N ASN A 295 11.94 2.67 -27.49
CA ASN A 295 11.62 4.09 -27.45
C ASN A 295 10.27 4.36 -28.12
N PHE A 296 9.32 4.94 -27.39
CA PHE A 296 8.12 5.56 -27.95
C PHE A 296 8.42 7.04 -28.20
N SER A 297 8.74 7.38 -29.46
CA SER A 297 9.25 8.71 -29.85
C SER A 297 8.14 9.73 -30.03
N ASP A 298 8.40 10.97 -29.61
CA ASP A 298 7.51 12.12 -29.77
C ASP A 298 7.72 12.87 -31.09
N VAL A 299 8.62 12.39 -31.95
CA VAL A 299 8.99 13.05 -33.20
C VAL A 299 8.78 12.09 -34.36
N ASP A 300 8.14 12.57 -35.43
CA ASP A 300 8.12 11.81 -36.68
C ASP A 300 9.46 11.94 -37.44
N ASP A 301 9.59 11.22 -38.54
CA ASP A 301 10.74 11.29 -39.45
C ASP A 301 10.95 12.67 -40.11
N LYS A 302 10.02 13.61 -39.93
CA LYS A 302 10.07 14.99 -40.44
C LYS A 302 10.37 16.02 -39.35
N GLY A 303 10.57 15.59 -38.10
CA GLY A 303 10.84 16.49 -36.99
C GLY A 303 9.58 17.07 -36.33
N ALA A 304 8.38 16.63 -36.71
CA ALA A 304 7.13 17.13 -36.14
C ALA A 304 6.75 16.38 -34.86
N SER A 305 6.22 17.10 -33.87
CA SER A 305 5.76 16.46 -32.63
C SER A 305 4.50 15.62 -32.86
N VAL A 306 4.56 14.35 -32.53
CA VAL A 306 3.49 13.36 -32.69
C VAL A 306 3.42 12.45 -31.46
N ALA A 307 2.26 11.83 -31.20
CA ALA A 307 2.18 10.79 -30.18
C ALA A 307 2.56 9.44 -30.78
N ALA A 308 3.50 8.74 -30.15
CA ALA A 308 3.81 7.37 -30.53
C ALA A 308 2.69 6.43 -30.11
N LYS A 309 2.46 5.41 -30.93
CA LYS A 309 1.61 4.29 -30.58
C LYS A 309 2.10 3.01 -31.26
N GLY A 310 1.88 1.85 -30.65
CA GLY A 310 2.23 0.53 -31.17
C GLY A 310 2.27 -0.56 -30.08
N LYS A 311 2.21 -1.82 -30.52
CA LYS A 311 2.40 -3.01 -29.68
C LYS A 311 3.71 -3.70 -30.04
N ILE A 312 4.55 -3.93 -29.03
CA ILE A 312 5.82 -4.63 -29.15
C ILE A 312 5.76 -5.98 -28.43
N VAL A 313 6.29 -7.02 -29.07
CA VAL A 313 6.52 -8.34 -28.48
C VAL A 313 8.02 -8.59 -28.50
N ALA A 314 8.65 -8.58 -27.33
CA ALA A 314 10.07 -8.67 -27.08
C ALA A 314 10.37 -9.86 -26.16
N ASP A 315 9.75 -11.00 -26.41
CA ASP A 315 9.74 -12.14 -25.49
C ASP A 315 11.12 -12.73 -25.21
N LYS A 316 12.12 -12.47 -26.05
CA LYS A 316 13.50 -12.93 -25.87
C LYS A 316 14.38 -12.00 -25.05
N ALA A 317 13.98 -10.73 -24.87
CA ALA A 317 14.73 -9.79 -24.06
C ALA A 317 14.65 -10.20 -22.58
N THR A 318 15.80 -10.19 -21.88
CA THR A 318 15.88 -10.47 -20.43
C THR A 318 15.86 -9.20 -19.59
N GLU A 319 16.30 -8.08 -20.15
CA GLU A 319 16.27 -6.77 -19.52
C GLU A 319 15.84 -5.72 -20.54
N LEU A 320 14.96 -4.80 -20.15
CA LEU A 320 14.49 -3.74 -21.03
C LEU A 320 14.48 -2.38 -20.35
N THR A 321 14.89 -1.35 -21.08
CA THR A 321 14.58 0.05 -20.80
C THR A 321 13.53 0.52 -21.79
N ILE A 322 12.42 1.05 -21.28
CA ILE A 322 11.31 1.59 -22.07
C ILE A 322 11.28 3.10 -21.87
N ASN A 323 11.67 3.86 -22.90
CA ASN A 323 11.57 5.31 -22.87
C ASN A 323 10.29 5.74 -23.60
N SER A 324 9.49 6.59 -22.97
CA SER A 324 8.28 7.13 -23.59
C SER A 324 8.30 8.65 -23.54
N ASN A 325 8.46 9.29 -24.70
CA ASN A 325 8.48 10.74 -24.80
C ASN A 325 7.07 11.32 -24.83
N LYS A 326 6.15 10.69 -25.58
CA LYS A 326 4.75 11.16 -25.72
C LYS A 326 3.81 10.04 -26.14
N VAL A 327 2.87 9.72 -25.25
CA VAL A 327 1.85 8.67 -25.43
C VAL A 327 0.54 9.16 -24.82
N THR A 328 -0.55 9.11 -25.58
CA THR A 328 -1.83 9.71 -25.21
C THR A 328 -2.73 8.81 -24.36
N ALA A 329 -2.52 7.49 -24.41
CA ALA A 329 -3.25 6.51 -23.60
C ALA A 329 -2.37 5.29 -23.33
N ALA A 330 -2.58 4.58 -22.22
CA ALA A 330 -1.79 3.37 -21.91
C ALA A 330 -1.91 2.26 -22.99
N ALA A 331 -3.04 2.17 -23.68
CA ALA A 331 -3.26 1.23 -24.78
C ALA A 331 -2.53 1.62 -26.08
N ASP A 332 -2.04 2.86 -26.17
CA ASP A 332 -1.23 3.29 -27.30
C ASP A 332 0.19 2.74 -27.21
N ALA A 333 0.72 2.45 -26.02
CA ALA A 333 2.04 1.87 -25.83
C ALA A 333 1.94 0.52 -25.11
N VAL A 334 2.07 -0.57 -25.87
CA VAL A 334 1.95 -1.94 -25.33
C VAL A 334 3.27 -2.68 -25.51
N VAL A 335 3.81 -3.26 -24.44
CA VAL A 335 5.03 -4.07 -24.48
C VAL A 335 4.78 -5.44 -23.84
N GLN A 336 5.13 -6.50 -24.56
CA GLN A 336 5.17 -7.86 -24.06
C GLN A 336 6.61 -8.35 -23.98
N ALA A 337 6.99 -8.96 -22.86
CA ALA A 337 8.37 -9.39 -22.63
C ALA A 337 8.41 -10.62 -21.71
N ALA A 338 8.07 -11.79 -22.25
CA ALA A 338 7.93 -13.03 -21.48
C ALA A 338 9.15 -13.46 -20.66
N ASN A 339 10.37 -13.16 -21.14
CA ASN A 339 11.60 -13.53 -20.44
C ASN A 339 12.26 -12.38 -19.68
N ALA A 340 11.69 -11.18 -19.69
CA ALA A 340 12.27 -10.06 -18.97
C ALA A 340 12.20 -10.29 -17.46
N THR A 341 13.35 -10.20 -16.78
CA THR A 341 13.46 -10.20 -15.32
C THR A 341 13.53 -8.80 -14.76
N LYS A 342 13.99 -7.83 -15.58
CA LYS A 342 14.09 -6.42 -15.22
C LYS A 342 13.52 -5.52 -16.31
N ILE A 343 12.67 -4.57 -15.92
CA ILE A 343 12.17 -3.51 -16.80
C ILE A 343 12.31 -2.16 -16.10
N ASP A 344 12.94 -1.20 -16.76
CA ASP A 344 12.97 0.21 -16.34
C ASP A 344 12.13 1.05 -17.30
N ILE A 345 11.15 1.81 -16.78
CA ILE A 345 10.29 2.69 -17.56
C ILE A 345 10.68 4.14 -17.28
N ASN A 346 10.96 4.91 -18.33
CA ASN A 346 11.22 6.35 -18.26
C ASN A 346 10.13 7.09 -19.05
N ALA A 347 9.11 7.58 -18.35
CA ALA A 347 7.98 8.30 -18.93
C ALA A 347 8.17 9.82 -18.80
N ALA A 348 8.23 10.50 -19.95
CA ALA A 348 8.24 11.96 -19.99
C ALA A 348 6.86 12.54 -19.62
N LYS A 349 6.81 13.87 -19.47
CA LYS A 349 5.63 14.59 -18.94
C LYS A 349 4.35 14.35 -19.74
N ASP A 350 4.46 14.16 -21.04
CA ASP A 350 3.34 13.99 -21.97
C ASP A 350 3.00 12.49 -22.20
N THR A 351 3.51 11.58 -21.37
CA THR A 351 3.15 10.15 -21.38
C THR A 351 2.12 9.86 -20.32
N VAL A 352 0.89 9.54 -20.75
CA VAL A 352 -0.23 9.24 -19.85
C VAL A 352 -0.16 7.84 -19.25
N GLY A 353 0.49 6.88 -19.92
CA GLY A 353 0.60 5.52 -19.42
C GLY A 353 1.27 4.54 -20.39
N LEU A 354 1.41 3.30 -19.94
CA LEU A 354 1.99 2.16 -20.67
C LEU A 354 1.27 0.88 -20.26
N THR A 355 1.09 -0.05 -21.21
CA THR A 355 0.62 -1.41 -20.91
C THR A 355 1.77 -2.41 -20.97
N LEU A 356 1.99 -3.16 -19.88
CA LEU A 356 2.86 -4.34 -19.85
C LEU A 356 2.01 -5.60 -19.91
N GLY A 357 2.40 -6.57 -20.75
CA GLY A 357 1.70 -7.85 -20.87
C GLY A 357 2.66 -9.03 -20.90
N GLY A 358 2.20 -10.20 -20.43
CA GLY A 358 2.98 -11.43 -20.52
C GLY A 358 4.31 -11.42 -19.77
N VAL A 359 4.51 -10.54 -18.78
CA VAL A 359 5.79 -10.34 -18.07
C VAL A 359 6.00 -11.31 -16.91
N ALA A 360 5.67 -12.60 -17.08
CA ALA A 360 5.59 -13.58 -15.99
C ALA A 360 6.89 -13.85 -15.21
N LYS A 361 8.05 -13.38 -15.71
CA LYS A 361 9.37 -13.50 -15.06
C LYS A 361 9.89 -12.18 -14.48
N LEU A 362 9.15 -11.08 -14.63
CA LEU A 362 9.57 -9.76 -14.19
C LEU A 362 9.64 -9.72 -12.67
N THR A 363 10.84 -9.61 -12.11
CA THR A 363 11.07 -9.46 -10.67
C THR A 363 11.33 -8.03 -10.27
N ASP A 364 12.02 -7.28 -11.15
CA ASP A 364 12.49 -5.92 -10.87
C ASP A 364 11.83 -4.93 -11.84
N LEU A 365 11.01 -4.04 -11.30
CA LEU A 365 10.31 -3.02 -12.07
C LEU A 365 10.62 -1.64 -11.51
N THR A 366 11.23 -0.79 -12.34
CA THR A 366 11.45 0.62 -12.03
C THR A 366 10.55 1.49 -12.89
N VAL A 367 9.90 2.50 -12.30
CA VAL A 367 9.11 3.50 -13.03
C VAL A 367 9.58 4.90 -12.66
N ASN A 368 10.06 5.64 -13.64
CA ASN A 368 10.41 7.06 -13.50
C ASN A 368 9.46 7.87 -14.39
N ASN A 369 8.52 8.60 -13.80
CA ASN A 369 7.54 9.39 -14.56
C ASN A 369 7.54 10.87 -14.20
N LYS A 370 7.57 11.72 -15.23
CA LYS A 370 7.59 13.20 -15.08
C LYS A 370 6.21 13.85 -15.04
N GLY A 371 5.19 13.15 -15.53
CA GLY A 371 3.79 13.58 -15.57
C GLY A 371 2.88 12.56 -14.88
N ALA A 372 1.56 12.75 -14.96
CA ALA A 372 0.62 11.74 -14.51
C ALA A 372 0.75 10.48 -15.38
N PHE A 373 0.99 9.33 -14.75
CA PHE A 373 1.31 8.07 -15.44
C PHE A 373 0.56 6.89 -14.83
N ALA A 374 -0.20 6.18 -15.67
CA ALA A 374 -0.86 4.93 -15.31
C ALA A 374 -0.11 3.74 -15.93
N LEU A 375 0.44 2.88 -15.07
CA LEU A 375 0.92 1.56 -15.48
C LEU A 375 -0.27 0.59 -15.56
N THR A 376 -0.40 -0.09 -16.70
CA THR A 376 -1.49 -1.03 -16.93
C THR A 376 -0.91 -2.43 -17.14
N GLY A 377 -1.36 -3.42 -16.38
CA GLY A 377 -1.18 -4.83 -16.77
C GLY A 377 -2.18 -5.17 -17.88
N ALA A 378 -1.78 -5.94 -18.90
CA ALA A 378 -2.72 -6.39 -19.92
C ALA A 378 -3.82 -7.29 -19.33
N ASN A 379 -3.49 -8.03 -18.26
CA ASN A 379 -4.40 -8.78 -17.40
C ASN A 379 -4.24 -8.39 -15.92
N ALA A 380 -5.22 -8.75 -15.10
CA ALA A 380 -5.27 -8.42 -13.67
C ALA A 380 -4.07 -8.95 -12.85
N THR A 381 -3.41 -10.01 -13.32
CA THR A 381 -2.32 -10.71 -12.63
C THR A 381 -0.96 -10.53 -13.30
N ASP A 382 -0.84 -9.71 -14.36
CA ASP A 382 0.39 -9.62 -15.15
C ASP A 382 1.59 -9.11 -14.32
N LEU A 383 1.35 -8.37 -13.24
CA LEU A 383 2.40 -7.82 -12.37
C LEU A 383 2.66 -8.67 -11.11
N ASP A 384 2.01 -9.84 -10.97
CA ASP A 384 2.16 -10.68 -9.76
C ASP A 384 3.56 -11.24 -9.55
N SER A 385 4.39 -11.33 -10.61
CA SER A 385 5.77 -11.80 -10.50
C SER A 385 6.72 -10.76 -9.90
N VAL A 386 6.34 -9.48 -9.89
CA VAL A 386 7.18 -8.37 -9.41
C VAL A 386 7.48 -8.57 -7.94
N LYS A 387 8.77 -8.53 -7.59
CA LYS A 387 9.28 -8.60 -6.22
C LYS A 387 9.76 -7.25 -5.73
N ASN A 388 10.33 -6.45 -6.62
CA ASN A 388 10.85 -5.12 -6.32
C ASN A 388 10.16 -4.11 -7.25
N LEU A 389 9.37 -3.22 -6.67
CA LEU A 389 8.78 -2.08 -7.37
C LEU A 389 9.39 -0.79 -6.84
N SER A 390 10.13 -0.08 -7.68
CA SER A 390 10.64 1.25 -7.38
C SER A 390 9.99 2.28 -8.29
N VAL A 391 9.44 3.35 -7.71
CA VAL A 391 8.80 4.43 -8.46
C VAL A 391 9.37 5.78 -8.02
N ASN A 392 9.89 6.54 -8.98
CA ASN A 392 10.27 7.93 -8.79
C ASN A 392 9.37 8.82 -9.66
N THR A 393 8.44 9.52 -9.02
CA THR A 393 7.33 10.19 -9.71
C THR A 393 7.33 11.70 -9.47
N GLU A 394 7.62 12.50 -10.50
CA GLU A 394 7.39 13.95 -10.44
C GLU A 394 5.89 14.30 -10.68
N GLY A 395 5.08 13.31 -11.09
CA GLY A 395 3.63 13.43 -11.25
C GLY A 395 2.84 12.43 -10.38
N ALA A 396 1.57 12.18 -10.73
CA ALA A 396 0.78 11.13 -10.08
C ALA A 396 1.11 9.77 -10.72
N PHE A 397 1.37 8.75 -9.91
CA PHE A 397 1.52 7.37 -10.36
C PHE A 397 0.28 6.54 -10.00
N SER A 398 -0.12 5.62 -10.87
CA SER A 398 -1.12 4.61 -10.54
C SER A 398 -0.89 3.30 -11.26
N ILE A 399 -1.47 2.23 -10.72
CA ILE A 399 -1.62 0.94 -11.39
C ILE A 399 -3.11 0.72 -11.66
N ALA A 400 -3.45 0.48 -12.93
CA ALA A 400 -4.85 0.34 -13.36
C ALA A 400 -5.32 -1.12 -13.34
N THR A 401 -5.39 -1.79 -14.50
CA THR A 401 -5.99 -3.13 -14.67
C THR A 401 -5.43 -4.21 -13.75
N ALA A 402 -4.15 -4.13 -13.37
CA ALA A 402 -3.56 -5.09 -12.44
C ALA A 402 -4.12 -4.87 -11.03
N THR A 403 -4.69 -5.91 -10.43
CA THR A 403 -5.35 -5.83 -9.12
C THR A 403 -4.50 -6.43 -8.00
N SER A 404 -3.34 -6.99 -8.32
CA SER A 404 -2.45 -7.57 -7.32
C SER A 404 -0.97 -7.48 -7.69
N LEU A 405 -0.14 -7.48 -6.64
CA LEU A 405 1.30 -7.68 -6.66
C LEU A 405 1.65 -8.78 -5.65
N LYS A 406 1.28 -10.02 -5.97
CA LYS A 406 1.31 -11.15 -5.01
C LYS A 406 2.69 -11.49 -4.44
N ASN A 407 3.76 -11.20 -5.17
CA ASN A 407 5.13 -11.54 -4.77
C ASN A 407 5.97 -10.32 -4.38
N LEU A 408 5.36 -9.14 -4.20
CA LEU A 408 6.09 -7.92 -3.88
C LEU A 408 6.73 -8.02 -2.50
N ASN A 409 8.06 -8.01 -2.47
CA ASN A 409 8.86 -7.97 -1.25
C ASN A 409 9.26 -6.54 -0.90
N ASN A 410 9.54 -5.70 -1.90
CA ASN A 410 10.03 -4.35 -1.70
C ASN A 410 9.22 -3.36 -2.53
N LEU A 411 8.62 -2.37 -1.87
CA LEU A 411 7.98 -1.23 -2.49
C LEU A 411 8.77 0.03 -2.12
N SER A 412 9.27 0.77 -3.11
CA SER A 412 9.89 2.08 -2.90
C SER A 412 9.17 3.12 -3.73
N LEU A 413 8.59 4.13 -3.08
CA LEU A 413 7.89 5.22 -3.75
C LEU A 413 8.48 6.57 -3.33
N ASN A 414 9.01 7.33 -4.27
CA ASN A 414 9.52 8.69 -4.04
C ASN A 414 8.82 9.66 -4.99
N GLY A 415 8.29 10.79 -4.50
CA GLY A 415 7.80 11.87 -5.39
C GLY A 415 6.52 12.58 -4.99
N VAL A 416 5.58 12.73 -5.93
CA VAL A 416 4.33 13.50 -5.71
C VAL A 416 3.22 12.65 -5.12
N SER A 417 2.62 11.71 -5.85
CA SER A 417 1.54 10.88 -5.33
C SER A 417 1.47 9.52 -6.01
N ALA A 418 0.86 8.55 -5.33
CA ALA A 418 0.63 7.21 -5.86
C ALA A 418 -0.74 6.66 -5.43
N ASP A 419 -1.57 6.27 -6.39
CA ASP A 419 -2.86 5.61 -6.13
C ASP A 419 -2.80 4.15 -6.57
N LEU A 420 -2.66 3.26 -5.60
CA LEU A 420 -2.65 1.80 -5.73
C LEU A 420 -3.80 1.17 -4.94
N ASN A 421 -4.90 1.91 -4.71
CA ASN A 421 -6.00 1.46 -3.84
C ASN A 421 -6.68 0.16 -4.34
N SER A 422 -6.65 -0.08 -5.65
CA SER A 422 -7.21 -1.31 -6.27
C SER A 422 -6.21 -2.47 -6.33
N VAL A 423 -5.01 -2.30 -5.74
CA VAL A 423 -3.92 -3.28 -5.79
C VAL A 423 -3.73 -3.93 -4.43
N ASN A 424 -3.95 -5.25 -4.38
CA ASN A 424 -3.64 -6.05 -3.19
C ASN A 424 -2.19 -6.55 -3.26
N VAL A 425 -1.48 -6.45 -2.14
CA VAL A 425 -0.07 -6.86 -2.03
C VAL A 425 0.05 -8.16 -1.24
N GLY A 426 0.86 -9.06 -1.77
CA GLY A 426 1.21 -10.28 -1.05
C GLY A 426 0.09 -11.32 -0.95
N THR A 427 0.39 -12.38 -0.22
CA THR A 427 -0.52 -13.47 0.17
C THR A 427 -0.03 -14.05 1.50
N ALA A 428 -0.79 -14.96 2.13
CA ALA A 428 -0.33 -15.69 3.33
C ALA A 428 0.92 -16.57 3.12
N THR A 429 1.50 -16.58 1.91
CA THR A 429 2.75 -17.29 1.58
C THR A 429 3.93 -16.36 1.27
N LEU A 430 3.71 -15.04 1.14
CA LEU A 430 4.79 -14.06 0.90
C LEU A 430 5.74 -14.04 2.11
N ALA A 431 7.05 -14.08 1.88
CA ALA A 431 8.03 -14.16 2.96
C ALA A 431 8.00 -12.94 3.88
N SER A 432 8.02 -11.74 3.31
CA SER A 432 7.90 -10.45 4.00
C SER A 432 7.63 -9.35 2.97
N LEU A 433 7.20 -8.18 3.45
CA LEU A 433 7.11 -6.93 2.70
C LEU A 433 7.83 -5.81 3.45
N GLU A 434 8.66 -5.06 2.75
CA GLU A 434 9.19 -3.76 3.17
C GLU A 434 8.70 -2.67 2.19
N ALA A 435 8.01 -1.66 2.70
CA ALA A 435 7.45 -0.56 1.93
C ALA A 435 8.01 0.78 2.43
N ASN A 436 8.89 1.38 1.64
CA ASN A 436 9.54 2.66 1.91
C ASN A 436 8.90 3.77 1.06
N ILE A 437 8.18 4.69 1.71
CA ILE A 437 7.31 5.67 1.05
C ILE A 437 7.73 7.09 1.43
N ASN A 438 7.96 7.93 0.43
CA ASN A 438 8.27 9.34 0.58
C ASN A 438 7.59 10.15 -0.53
N VAL A 439 6.34 10.53 -0.30
CA VAL A 439 5.55 11.28 -1.28
C VAL A 439 4.99 12.57 -0.68
N SER A 440 4.88 13.63 -1.46
CA SER A 440 4.38 14.93 -0.98
C SER A 440 2.85 15.04 -0.98
N GLY A 441 2.18 14.19 -1.75
CA GLY A 441 0.73 14.10 -1.92
C GLY A 441 0.17 12.79 -1.37
N GLU A 442 -0.93 12.33 -1.96
CA GLU A 442 -1.63 11.14 -1.45
C GLU A 442 -0.94 9.83 -1.81
N PHE A 443 -0.86 8.90 -0.85
CA PHE A 443 -0.52 7.51 -1.07
C PHE A 443 -1.70 6.61 -0.72
N LYS A 444 -2.13 5.77 -1.66
CA LYS A 444 -3.14 4.73 -1.43
C LYS A 444 -2.60 3.35 -1.78
N LEU A 445 -2.93 2.34 -0.98
CA LEU A 445 -2.66 0.94 -1.26
C LEU A 445 -3.81 0.06 -0.74
N GLY A 446 -4.14 -1.00 -1.48
CA GLY A 446 -5.13 -1.99 -1.07
C GLY A 446 -4.67 -2.86 0.11
N THR A 447 -5.24 -4.05 0.24
CA THR A 447 -4.89 -4.96 1.35
C THR A 447 -3.48 -5.52 1.19
N THR A 448 -2.77 -5.69 2.29
CA THR A 448 -1.43 -6.30 2.34
C THR A 448 -1.46 -7.56 3.19
N THR A 449 -0.92 -8.65 2.69
CA THR A 449 -0.81 -9.90 3.46
C THR A 449 0.54 -10.56 3.24
N ALA A 450 1.20 -10.96 4.32
CA ALA A 450 2.42 -11.77 4.27
C ALA A 450 2.40 -12.89 5.32
N LYS A 451 3.26 -13.89 5.10
CA LYS A 451 3.59 -14.88 6.12
C LYS A 451 4.45 -14.25 7.21
N GLY A 452 5.62 -13.71 6.85
CA GLY A 452 6.52 -13.02 7.78
C GLY A 452 6.22 -11.53 7.88
N ASP A 453 7.26 -10.73 8.13
CA ASP A 453 7.12 -9.33 8.53
C ASP A 453 6.49 -8.45 7.44
N VAL A 454 5.71 -7.46 7.86
CA VAL A 454 5.14 -6.42 7.00
C VAL A 454 5.51 -5.06 7.59
N ASP A 455 6.42 -4.35 6.94
CA ASP A 455 6.94 -3.07 7.40
C ASP A 455 6.59 -1.94 6.43
N PHE A 456 5.86 -0.94 6.90
CA PHE A 456 5.62 0.31 6.19
C PHE A 456 6.41 1.44 6.87
N ASN A 457 7.43 1.95 6.19
CA ASN A 457 8.20 3.12 6.59
C ASN A 457 7.80 4.30 5.71
N ILE A 458 7.00 5.20 6.27
CA ILE A 458 6.41 6.35 5.56
C ILE A 458 7.08 7.61 6.08
N GLU A 459 8.08 8.08 5.35
CA GLU A 459 8.89 9.22 5.76
C GLU A 459 8.13 10.54 5.61
N ASN A 460 7.44 10.72 4.48
CA ASN A 460 6.54 11.84 4.24
C ASN A 460 5.33 11.37 3.43
N VAL A 461 4.16 11.91 3.76
CA VAL A 461 2.93 11.74 2.98
C VAL A 461 2.02 12.97 3.11
N GLY A 462 1.35 13.31 2.02
CA GLY A 462 0.25 14.28 2.01
C GLY A 462 -0.98 13.71 2.73
N ALA A 463 -1.51 12.60 2.25
CA ALA A 463 -2.58 11.83 2.91
C ALA A 463 -2.35 10.33 2.67
N LEU A 464 -2.74 9.48 3.62
CA LEU A 464 -2.49 8.05 3.57
C LEU A 464 -3.80 7.26 3.60
N THR A 465 -3.91 6.26 2.73
CA THR A 465 -4.96 5.23 2.81
C THR A 465 -4.34 3.85 2.58
N LEU A 466 -4.26 3.04 3.62
CA LEU A 466 -3.85 1.64 3.52
C LEU A 466 -5.05 0.73 3.80
N GLY A 467 -5.21 -0.33 3.01
CA GLY A 467 -6.16 -1.39 3.29
C GLY A 467 -5.79 -2.20 4.54
N ALA A 468 -6.43 -3.35 4.74
CA ALA A 468 -6.07 -4.25 5.84
C ALA A 468 -4.64 -4.78 5.68
N ILE A 469 -3.88 -4.84 6.76
CA ILE A 469 -2.51 -5.35 6.83
C ILE A 469 -2.51 -6.60 7.70
N THR A 470 -1.94 -7.69 7.21
CA THR A 470 -1.87 -8.96 7.94
C THR A 470 -0.51 -9.63 7.80
N SER A 471 0.18 -9.82 8.92
CA SER A 471 1.29 -10.75 9.05
C SER A 471 0.83 -12.01 9.77
N SER A 472 1.08 -13.19 9.18
CA SER A 472 0.57 -14.46 9.74
C SER A 472 1.46 -15.04 10.84
N THR A 473 2.78 -14.84 10.73
CA THR A 473 3.80 -15.38 11.64
C THR A 473 4.86 -14.36 12.04
N GLY A 474 4.92 -13.20 11.39
CA GLY A 474 5.88 -12.14 11.67
C GLY A 474 5.22 -10.93 12.34
N ASN A 475 5.95 -9.82 12.34
CA ASN A 475 5.50 -8.55 12.87
C ASN A 475 4.74 -7.73 11.82
N ALA A 476 3.92 -6.78 12.27
CA ALA A 476 3.31 -5.76 11.43
C ALA A 476 3.70 -4.38 11.94
N SER A 477 4.49 -3.64 11.18
CA SER A 477 4.97 -2.31 11.53
C SER A 477 4.44 -1.26 10.55
N VAL A 478 3.87 -0.17 11.07
CA VAL A 478 3.48 1.01 10.30
C VAL A 478 4.04 2.24 11.00
N ILE A 479 5.09 2.82 10.43
CA ILE A 479 5.79 3.99 10.96
C ILE A 479 5.56 5.14 10.00
N ILE A 480 4.92 6.20 10.48
CA ILE A 480 4.59 7.42 9.75
C ILE A 480 5.37 8.56 10.39
N SER A 481 6.55 8.84 9.85
CA SER A 481 7.42 9.93 10.31
C SER A 481 6.78 11.31 10.10
N SER A 482 5.95 11.47 9.08
CA SER A 482 5.26 12.74 8.77
C SER A 482 4.06 12.53 7.86
N ALA A 483 2.88 13.00 8.28
CA ALA A 483 1.68 13.06 7.46
C ALA A 483 1.01 14.44 7.60
N THR A 484 0.87 15.17 6.49
CA THR A 484 0.31 16.55 6.52
C THR A 484 -1.23 16.59 6.46
N GLY A 485 -1.86 15.49 6.10
CA GLY A 485 -3.30 15.32 5.95
C GLY A 485 -3.80 14.06 6.66
N ASN A 486 -4.96 13.55 6.23
CA ASN A 486 -5.61 12.43 6.92
C ASN A 486 -4.87 11.11 6.70
N VAL A 487 -4.89 10.26 7.73
CA VAL A 487 -4.40 8.88 7.70
C VAL A 487 -5.58 7.93 7.89
N THR A 488 -5.76 6.99 6.97
CA THR A 488 -6.74 5.90 7.07
C THR A 488 -6.00 4.57 6.95
N LEU A 489 -6.13 3.73 7.98
CA LEU A 489 -5.59 2.37 8.02
C LEU A 489 -6.74 1.39 8.18
N GLY A 490 -6.74 0.32 7.38
CA GLY A 490 -7.58 -0.85 7.64
C GLY A 490 -7.20 -1.55 8.96
N ALA A 491 -7.75 -2.74 9.18
CA ALA A 491 -7.30 -3.58 10.29
C ALA A 491 -5.81 -3.92 10.14
N VAL A 492 -5.04 -3.88 11.22
CA VAL A 492 -3.62 -4.26 11.23
C VAL A 492 -3.46 -5.44 12.19
N SER A 493 -3.00 -6.57 11.69
CA SER A 493 -2.90 -7.81 12.48
C SER A 493 -1.56 -8.49 12.28
N ALA A 494 -0.85 -8.75 13.38
CA ALA A 494 0.29 -9.65 13.47
C ALA A 494 -0.15 -10.91 14.23
N THR A 495 -0.74 -11.89 13.54
CA THR A 495 -1.50 -12.99 14.18
C THR A 495 -0.68 -13.80 15.20
N GLN A 496 0.63 -13.92 15.01
CA GLN A 496 1.55 -14.61 15.92
C GLN A 496 2.82 -13.78 16.20
N GLY A 497 2.74 -12.46 16.01
CA GLY A 497 3.87 -11.56 16.19
C GLY A 497 3.43 -10.23 16.77
N ASN A 498 4.32 -9.25 16.74
CA ASN A 498 4.10 -7.95 17.36
C ASN A 498 3.59 -6.93 16.35
N LEU A 499 2.79 -5.99 16.83
CA LEU A 499 2.29 -4.86 16.06
C LEU A 499 2.90 -3.57 16.59
N THR A 500 3.49 -2.79 15.70
CA THR A 500 3.95 -1.42 15.98
C THR A 500 3.24 -0.45 15.04
N LEU A 501 2.53 0.53 15.60
CA LEU A 501 1.95 1.65 14.87
C LEU A 501 2.50 2.94 15.45
N ASN A 502 3.29 3.67 14.69
CA ASN A 502 3.68 5.04 15.04
C ASN A 502 3.10 5.99 14.00
N ALA A 503 2.15 6.83 14.42
CA ALA A 503 1.57 7.89 13.62
C ALA A 503 1.59 9.24 14.35
N GLY A 504 2.48 9.39 15.33
CA GLY A 504 2.55 10.54 16.22
C GLY A 504 2.79 11.87 15.50
N ASN A 505 3.32 11.87 14.28
CA ASN A 505 3.59 13.10 13.51
C ASN A 505 2.51 13.40 12.44
N THR A 506 1.27 12.98 12.68
CA THR A 506 0.14 13.22 11.75
C THR A 506 -0.60 14.50 12.09
N LEU A 507 -0.69 15.42 11.13
CA LEU A 507 -1.41 16.70 11.30
C LEU A 507 -2.93 16.57 11.06
N GLY A 508 -3.37 15.61 10.25
CA GLY A 508 -4.78 15.39 9.92
C GLY A 508 -5.50 14.41 10.84
N ASN A 509 -6.74 14.05 10.48
CA ASN A 509 -7.51 13.04 11.19
C ASN A 509 -6.91 11.64 10.98
N ILE A 510 -7.05 10.79 11.99
CA ILE A 510 -6.65 9.39 11.94
C ILE A 510 -7.88 8.49 12.03
N THR A 511 -8.01 7.56 11.10
CA THR A 511 -8.97 6.45 11.15
C THR A 511 -8.21 5.13 11.11
N ILE A 512 -8.35 4.30 12.12
CA ILE A 512 -7.64 3.01 12.24
C ILE A 512 -8.67 1.91 12.50
N GLY A 513 -8.55 0.80 11.76
CA GLY A 513 -9.32 -0.42 12.00
C GLY A 513 -8.86 -1.17 13.26
N ALA A 514 -9.38 -2.38 13.47
CA ALA A 514 -8.96 -3.21 14.60
C ALA A 514 -7.46 -3.56 14.54
N LEU A 515 -6.80 -3.52 15.68
CA LEU A 515 -5.39 -3.84 15.88
C LEU A 515 -5.26 -5.18 16.61
N ALA A 516 -4.38 -6.06 16.16
CA ALA A 516 -4.14 -7.34 16.82
C ALA A 516 -2.67 -7.77 16.76
N GLY A 517 -2.15 -8.28 17.87
CA GLY A 517 -0.78 -8.78 18.00
C GLY A 517 -0.59 -9.53 19.32
N ASP A 518 0.58 -10.13 19.51
CA ASP A 518 1.00 -10.66 20.82
C ASP A 518 1.35 -9.49 21.76
N ILE A 519 2.14 -8.55 21.23
CA ILE A 519 2.39 -7.21 21.79
C ILE A 519 1.89 -6.16 20.78
N VAL A 520 1.17 -5.16 21.26
CA VAL A 520 0.67 -4.03 20.46
C VAL A 520 1.22 -2.71 21.01
N SER A 521 2.09 -2.05 20.25
CA SER A 521 2.60 -0.72 20.56
C SER A 521 2.01 0.30 19.60
N VAL A 522 1.33 1.30 20.14
CA VAL A 522 0.67 2.37 19.38
C VAL A 522 1.17 3.72 19.90
N ASP A 523 1.68 4.56 19.01
CA ASP A 523 2.08 5.93 19.31
C ASP A 523 1.35 6.93 18.40
N LEU A 524 0.43 7.68 19.00
CA LEU A 524 -0.37 8.75 18.40
C LEU A 524 -0.13 10.10 19.11
N GLY A 525 0.96 10.23 19.87
CA GLY A 525 1.21 11.35 20.80
C GLY A 525 1.02 12.75 20.22
N GLY A 526 1.61 12.99 19.05
CA GLY A 526 1.57 14.31 18.38
C GLY A 526 0.44 14.46 17.34
N VAL A 527 -0.54 13.56 17.30
CA VAL A 527 -1.64 13.65 16.34
C VAL A 527 -2.49 14.88 16.63
N LEU A 528 -2.68 15.75 15.63
CA LEU A 528 -3.46 16.98 15.79
C LEU A 528 -4.94 16.86 15.41
N GLY A 529 -5.26 15.91 14.54
CA GLY A 529 -6.64 15.65 14.13
C GLY A 529 -7.39 14.74 15.10
N THR A 530 -8.66 14.52 14.80
CA THR A 530 -9.49 13.56 15.56
C THR A 530 -9.05 12.12 15.28
N ILE A 531 -9.06 11.29 16.32
CA ILE A 531 -8.85 9.84 16.22
C ILE A 531 -10.22 9.18 16.16
N ASN A 532 -10.49 8.43 15.10
CA ASN A 532 -11.70 7.60 14.97
C ASN A 532 -13.02 8.42 15.18
N SER A 533 -13.23 9.47 14.38
CA SER A 533 -14.20 10.58 14.57
C SER A 533 -15.70 10.25 14.56
N ALA A 534 -16.13 8.99 14.48
CA ALA A 534 -17.55 8.63 14.50
C ALA A 534 -18.04 8.42 15.95
N SER A 535 -19.31 8.72 16.23
CA SER A 535 -19.95 8.42 17.52
C SER A 535 -19.81 6.93 17.86
N GLY A 536 -18.99 6.59 18.86
CA GLY A 536 -18.76 5.21 19.29
C GLY A 536 -17.56 4.51 18.64
N ASN A 537 -16.77 5.21 17.81
CA ASN A 537 -15.56 4.66 17.23
C ASN A 537 -14.39 4.82 18.22
N LYS A 538 -13.86 3.68 18.65
CA LYS A 538 -12.74 3.51 19.57
C LYS A 538 -11.54 2.93 18.82
N VAL A 539 -10.33 3.01 19.38
CA VAL A 539 -9.21 2.19 18.92
C VAL A 539 -9.37 0.80 19.53
N GLU A 540 -9.73 -0.18 18.70
CA GLU A 540 -9.94 -1.57 19.11
C GLU A 540 -8.62 -2.34 19.03
N ILE A 541 -8.19 -2.90 20.16
CA ILE A 541 -6.93 -3.64 20.30
C ILE A 541 -7.23 -5.03 20.86
N THR A 542 -6.73 -6.08 20.22
CA THR A 542 -6.70 -7.45 20.76
C THR A 542 -5.26 -7.86 20.99
N SER A 543 -4.85 -7.96 22.25
CA SER A 543 -3.47 -8.26 22.65
C SER A 543 -3.42 -8.71 24.11
N ASN A 544 -2.30 -9.31 24.51
CA ASN A 544 -1.99 -9.57 25.92
C ASN A 544 -1.05 -8.52 26.52
N GLU A 545 -0.35 -7.76 25.68
CA GLU A 545 0.48 -6.63 26.09
C GLU A 545 0.22 -5.43 25.18
N VAL A 546 -0.10 -4.28 25.77
CA VAL A 546 -0.42 -3.04 25.04
C VAL A 546 0.32 -1.86 25.65
N THR A 547 0.99 -1.09 24.78
CA THR A 547 1.39 0.29 25.07
C THR A 547 0.68 1.19 24.08
N TYR A 548 -0.17 2.08 24.57
CA TYR A 548 -0.89 3.06 23.77
C TYR A 548 -0.53 4.46 24.24
N VAL A 549 0.10 5.26 23.39
CA VAL A 549 0.31 6.69 23.58
C VAL A 549 -0.74 7.43 22.76
N GLY A 550 -1.70 8.04 23.46
CA GLY A 550 -2.79 8.81 22.87
C GLY A 550 -2.36 10.21 22.45
N SER A 551 -3.20 10.89 21.66
CA SER A 551 -2.98 12.29 21.29
C SER A 551 -3.06 13.18 22.52
N GLU A 552 -2.15 14.16 22.64
CA GLU A 552 -2.18 15.16 23.71
C GLU A 552 -3.43 16.06 23.67
N ILE A 553 -4.02 16.28 22.49
CA ILE A 553 -5.08 17.27 22.27
C ILE A 553 -6.43 16.68 21.87
N SER A 554 -6.44 15.48 21.29
CA SER A 554 -7.66 14.79 20.89
C SER A 554 -8.08 13.79 21.95
N LYS A 555 -9.39 13.63 22.11
CA LYS A 555 -9.96 12.60 23.00
C LYS A 555 -9.50 11.22 22.56
N ASN A 556 -9.02 10.43 23.53
CA ASN A 556 -8.61 9.04 23.34
C ASN A 556 -9.71 8.11 23.84
N VAL A 557 -10.20 7.23 22.97
CA VAL A 557 -11.15 6.16 23.33
C VAL A 557 -10.55 4.85 22.89
N VAL A 558 -10.15 4.02 23.85
CA VAL A 558 -9.40 2.78 23.60
C VAL A 558 -10.14 1.61 24.21
N GLU A 559 -10.25 0.51 23.46
CA GLU A 559 -10.75 -0.77 23.96
C GLU A 559 -9.69 -1.84 23.75
N ILE A 560 -9.32 -2.51 24.83
CA ILE A 560 -8.31 -3.56 24.85
C ILE A 560 -8.99 -4.87 25.27
N THR A 561 -8.93 -5.87 24.39
CA THR A 561 -9.42 -7.22 24.64
C THR A 561 -8.27 -8.19 24.79
N ALA A 562 -8.29 -9.00 25.84
CA ALA A 562 -7.33 -10.09 26.02
C ALA A 562 -7.33 -11.04 24.81
N ALA A 563 -6.15 -11.38 24.30
CA ALA A 563 -6.03 -12.30 23.18
C ALA A 563 -6.28 -13.74 23.63
N ALA A 564 -6.86 -14.55 22.74
CA ALA A 564 -7.16 -15.94 23.05
C ALA A 564 -5.88 -16.74 23.38
N GLY A 565 -5.92 -17.55 24.44
CA GLY A 565 -4.78 -18.34 24.90
C GLY A 565 -3.78 -17.58 25.78
N GLY A 566 -3.94 -16.26 25.94
CA GLY A 566 -3.19 -15.47 26.91
C GLY A 566 -3.69 -15.65 28.33
N THR A 567 -2.76 -15.67 29.29
CA THR A 567 -3.06 -15.71 30.73
C THR A 567 -3.01 -14.34 31.38
N ASP A 568 -2.25 -13.41 30.80
CA ASP A 568 -1.96 -12.11 31.39
C ASP A 568 -2.36 -11.03 30.40
N LEU A 569 -2.94 -9.94 30.90
CA LEU A 569 -3.24 -8.75 30.12
C LEU A 569 -2.59 -7.53 30.77
N ASN A 570 -1.53 -7.01 30.16
CA ASN A 570 -0.86 -5.79 30.59
C ASN A 570 -1.21 -4.63 29.64
N ALA A 571 -1.87 -3.60 30.16
CA ALA A 571 -2.30 -2.44 29.41
C ALA A 571 -1.70 -1.15 29.99
N GLN A 572 -0.85 -0.48 29.21
CA GLN A 572 -0.37 0.86 29.50
C GLN A 572 -1.00 1.84 28.51
N VAL A 573 -1.78 2.79 29.02
CA VAL A 573 -2.46 3.83 28.23
C VAL A 573 -2.02 5.19 28.72
N ILE A 574 -1.14 5.83 27.96
CA ILE A 574 -0.70 7.20 28.21
C ILE A 574 -1.70 8.11 27.48
N GLY A 575 -2.69 8.61 28.21
CA GLY A 575 -3.71 9.52 27.70
C GLY A 575 -3.16 10.91 27.36
N GLY A 576 -4.04 11.75 26.82
CA GLY A 576 -3.76 13.14 26.47
C GLY A 576 -4.09 14.10 27.61
N ALA A 577 -3.80 15.39 27.42
CA ALA A 577 -4.23 16.44 28.35
C ALA A 577 -5.73 16.80 28.21
N ALA A 578 -6.39 16.27 27.18
CA ALA A 578 -7.82 16.45 26.98
C ALA A 578 -8.60 15.74 28.10
N ALA A 579 -9.58 16.45 28.67
CA ALA A 579 -10.53 15.84 29.58
C ALA A 579 -11.41 14.84 28.81
N ASP A 580 -11.79 13.75 29.46
CA ASP A 580 -12.73 12.71 28.98
C ASP A 580 -12.12 11.54 28.17
N ASP A 581 -10.85 11.18 28.39
CA ASP A 581 -10.29 9.93 27.84
C ASP A 581 -11.05 8.70 28.38
N ALA A 582 -11.10 7.62 27.60
CA ALA A 582 -11.83 6.41 27.96
C ALA A 582 -11.01 5.16 27.64
N LEU A 583 -10.86 4.31 28.65
CA LEU A 583 -10.23 3.00 28.54
C LEU A 583 -11.25 1.91 28.87
N THR A 584 -11.45 0.98 27.96
CA THR A 584 -12.19 -0.26 28.20
C THR A 584 -11.23 -1.44 28.20
N ILE A 585 -11.26 -2.26 29.24
CA ILE A 585 -10.48 -3.50 29.34
C ILE A 585 -11.44 -4.68 29.38
N ILE A 586 -11.24 -5.64 28.49
CA ILE A 586 -12.07 -6.84 28.35
C ILE A 586 -11.22 -8.07 28.63
N GLY A 587 -11.42 -8.67 29.79
CA GLY A 587 -10.85 -9.98 30.14
C GLY A 587 -11.68 -11.10 29.51
N LYS A 588 -11.03 -12.15 28.98
CA LYS A 588 -11.71 -13.25 28.28
C LYS A 588 -11.04 -14.60 28.51
N GLY A 589 -11.86 -15.63 28.56
CA GLY A 589 -11.40 -17.02 28.57
C GLY A 589 -10.48 -17.30 29.77
N ASP A 590 -9.21 -17.53 29.47
CA ASP A 590 -8.19 -17.96 30.43
C ASP A 590 -7.41 -16.79 31.05
N THR A 591 -7.84 -15.54 30.89
CA THR A 591 -7.23 -14.39 31.59
C THR A 591 -7.22 -14.64 33.11
N GLN A 592 -6.01 -14.67 33.68
CA GLN A 592 -5.71 -14.84 35.10
C GLN A 592 -5.27 -13.53 35.75
N THR A 593 -4.48 -12.72 35.03
CA THR A 593 -4.01 -11.44 35.53
C THR A 593 -4.38 -10.30 34.58
N ILE A 594 -4.74 -9.16 35.14
CA ILE A 594 -4.94 -7.91 34.42
C ILE A 594 -4.16 -6.84 35.15
N THR A 595 -3.25 -6.16 34.46
CA THR A 595 -2.55 -4.97 34.95
C THR A 595 -2.86 -3.80 34.03
N ALA A 596 -3.26 -2.67 34.59
CA ALA A 596 -3.54 -1.45 33.86
C ALA A 596 -2.81 -0.25 34.48
N SER A 597 -2.26 0.61 33.63
CA SER A 597 -1.62 1.86 34.06
C SER A 597 -1.84 2.97 33.06
N GLY A 598 -1.79 4.22 33.52
CA GLY A 598 -2.04 5.37 32.67
C GLY A 598 -2.64 6.56 33.40
N ASP A 599 -2.60 7.75 32.79
CA ASP A 599 -3.40 8.89 33.21
C ASP A 599 -4.50 9.12 32.18
N LEU A 600 -5.76 9.14 32.63
CA LEU A 600 -6.94 9.37 31.79
C LEU A 600 -7.48 10.81 31.91
N SER A 601 -6.78 11.72 32.58
CA SER A 601 -7.02 13.17 32.55
C SER A 601 -8.46 13.63 32.88
N GLY A 602 -9.13 12.96 33.81
CA GLY A 602 -10.55 13.18 34.14
C GLY A 602 -11.51 12.23 33.41
N GLY A 603 -10.99 11.17 32.81
CA GLY A 603 -11.67 10.19 31.99
C GLY A 603 -12.35 9.05 32.76
N THR A 604 -12.61 7.94 32.05
CA THR A 604 -13.31 6.75 32.58
C THR A 604 -12.58 5.45 32.28
N LEU A 605 -12.63 4.53 33.24
CA LEU A 605 -12.20 3.14 33.09
C LEU A 605 -13.43 2.23 33.12
N THR A 606 -13.58 1.39 32.11
CA THR A 606 -14.61 0.34 32.05
C THR A 606 -13.96 -1.03 32.04
N LEU A 607 -14.41 -1.93 32.92
CA LEU A 607 -13.93 -3.29 33.00
C LEU A 607 -15.05 -4.27 32.60
N THR A 608 -14.79 -5.11 31.60
CA THR A 608 -15.69 -6.21 31.21
C THR A 608 -15.03 -7.54 31.56
N LEU A 609 -15.37 -8.07 32.73
CA LEU A 609 -14.69 -9.23 33.34
C LEU A 609 -15.55 -10.51 33.36
N THR A 610 -16.79 -10.44 32.87
CA THR A 610 -17.76 -11.55 32.93
C THR A 610 -17.26 -12.83 32.24
N ASP A 611 -16.42 -12.69 31.21
CA ASP A 611 -15.82 -13.81 30.47
C ASP A 611 -14.45 -14.23 31.03
N ALA A 612 -13.87 -13.50 31.98
CA ALA A 612 -12.57 -13.79 32.62
C ALA A 612 -12.74 -14.77 33.79
N THR A 613 -13.18 -15.99 33.48
CA THR A 613 -13.55 -16.99 34.50
C THR A 613 -12.41 -17.45 35.41
N LYS A 614 -11.15 -17.19 35.03
CA LYS A 614 -9.95 -17.60 35.78
C LYS A 614 -9.20 -16.44 36.43
N LEU A 615 -9.78 -15.24 36.47
CA LEU A 615 -9.13 -14.06 37.03
C LEU A 615 -8.73 -14.30 38.49
N SER A 616 -7.46 -14.10 38.81
CA SER A 616 -6.90 -14.21 40.16
C SER A 616 -6.23 -12.93 40.65
N SER A 617 -5.89 -12.01 39.74
CA SER A 617 -5.30 -10.72 40.09
C SER A 617 -5.78 -9.62 39.14
N LEU A 618 -6.19 -8.49 39.70
CA LEU A 618 -6.56 -7.27 38.99
C LEU A 618 -5.79 -6.10 39.62
N ASP A 619 -4.83 -5.55 38.89
CA ASP A 619 -4.07 -4.39 39.31
C ASP A 619 -4.36 -3.19 38.40
N ILE A 620 -5.14 -2.25 38.92
CA ILE A 620 -5.44 -0.96 38.27
C ILE A 620 -4.85 0.22 39.05
N SER A 621 -3.92 -0.05 39.97
CA SER A 621 -3.32 0.98 40.85
C SER A 621 -2.49 2.01 40.08
N GLY A 622 -1.99 1.62 38.91
CA GLY A 622 -1.31 2.50 37.97
C GLY A 622 -2.25 3.43 37.18
N VAL A 623 -3.57 3.24 37.23
CA VAL A 623 -4.54 4.09 36.52
C VAL A 623 -4.89 5.32 37.35
N LYS A 624 -4.75 6.49 36.75
CA LYS A 624 -4.92 7.81 37.36
C LYS A 624 -5.90 8.67 36.56
N GLY A 625 -6.36 9.77 37.15
CA GLY A 625 -7.21 10.74 36.47
C GLY A 625 -8.61 10.23 36.12
N LEU A 626 -9.25 9.45 36.99
CA LEU A 626 -10.63 8.97 36.79
C LEU A 626 -11.65 9.96 37.37
N SER A 627 -12.74 10.22 36.66
CA SER A 627 -13.85 11.09 37.11
C SER A 627 -15.06 10.34 37.66
N ALA A 628 -15.11 9.03 37.50
CA ALA A 628 -16.21 8.17 37.91
C ALA A 628 -15.71 6.91 38.63
N ALA A 629 -16.62 6.25 39.35
CA ALA A 629 -16.31 5.00 40.02
C ALA A 629 -16.13 3.86 39.00
N THR A 630 -15.20 2.95 39.28
CA THR A 630 -14.92 1.77 38.47
C THR A 630 -15.70 0.57 39.00
N ALA A 631 -16.57 -0.02 38.16
CA ALA A 631 -17.29 -1.24 38.52
C ALA A 631 -16.45 -2.50 38.24
N ILE A 632 -16.40 -3.41 39.21
CA ILE A 632 -15.68 -4.69 39.14
C ILE A 632 -16.69 -5.82 39.43
N ASP A 633 -17.09 -6.56 38.40
CA ASP A 633 -18.01 -7.71 38.53
C ASP A 633 -17.25 -9.04 38.38
N LEU A 634 -17.19 -9.81 39.48
CA LEU A 634 -16.43 -11.06 39.61
C LEU A 634 -17.32 -12.30 39.70
N LYS A 635 -18.64 -12.18 39.47
CA LYS A 635 -19.62 -13.26 39.75
C LYS A 635 -19.32 -14.62 39.08
N ASN A 636 -18.62 -14.59 37.95
CA ASN A 636 -18.29 -15.76 37.13
C ASN A 636 -16.89 -16.33 37.38
N VAL A 637 -16.07 -15.70 38.21
CA VAL A 637 -14.72 -16.19 38.53
C VAL A 637 -14.82 -17.49 39.32
N SER A 638 -14.15 -18.53 38.83
CA SER A 638 -14.09 -19.83 39.50
C SER A 638 -12.83 -20.60 39.10
N VAL A 639 -11.84 -20.64 39.99
CA VAL A 639 -10.62 -21.46 39.87
C VAL A 639 -10.66 -22.51 40.96
N GLU A 640 -10.61 -23.79 40.57
CA GLU A 640 -10.73 -24.92 41.52
C GLU A 640 -11.94 -24.80 42.45
N ASN A 641 -13.08 -24.35 41.92
CA ASN A 641 -14.31 -24.08 42.68
C ASN A 641 -14.15 -22.99 43.75
N LYS A 642 -13.25 -22.02 43.57
CA LYS A 642 -13.09 -20.88 44.48
C LYS A 642 -13.04 -19.57 43.68
N LEU A 643 -13.54 -18.51 44.27
CA LEU A 643 -13.37 -17.14 43.80
C LEU A 643 -12.29 -16.54 44.68
N ILE A 644 -11.07 -16.42 44.16
CA ILE A 644 -9.94 -15.83 44.87
C ILE A 644 -9.34 -14.77 43.95
N VAL A 645 -9.50 -13.50 44.31
CA VAL A 645 -9.00 -12.38 43.52
C VAL A 645 -8.28 -11.39 44.41
N ASP A 646 -7.04 -11.08 44.04
CA ASP A 646 -6.26 -9.98 44.59
C ASP A 646 -6.51 -8.72 43.76
N ILE A 647 -6.95 -7.62 44.40
CA ILE A 647 -7.41 -6.41 43.73
C ILE A 647 -6.61 -5.21 44.24
N GLN A 648 -5.80 -4.63 43.36
CA GLN A 648 -5.13 -3.36 43.60
C GLN A 648 -5.91 -2.26 42.88
N GLY A 649 -6.69 -1.49 43.63
CA GLY A 649 -7.59 -0.44 43.14
C GLY A 649 -6.84 0.85 42.76
N SER A 650 -7.58 1.78 42.17
CA SER A 650 -7.04 3.05 41.68
C SER A 650 -7.08 4.14 42.77
N ASP A 651 -6.88 5.40 42.39
CA ASP A 651 -7.11 6.53 43.33
C ASP A 651 -8.58 7.00 43.33
N ALA A 652 -9.44 6.44 42.48
CA ALA A 652 -10.87 6.71 42.42
C ALA A 652 -11.67 5.65 43.18
N ALA A 653 -12.99 5.79 43.21
CA ALA A 653 -13.84 4.82 43.89
C ALA A 653 -14.00 3.52 43.08
N GLU A 654 -13.89 2.36 43.71
CA GLU A 654 -14.26 1.06 43.14
C GLU A 654 -15.56 0.50 43.74
N THR A 655 -16.36 -0.14 42.90
CA THR A 655 -17.56 -0.90 43.29
C THR A 655 -17.39 -2.35 42.89
N ILE A 656 -17.14 -3.22 43.87
CA ILE A 656 -16.87 -4.64 43.66
C ILE A 656 -18.13 -5.46 43.93
N THR A 657 -18.46 -6.39 43.03
CA THR A 657 -19.55 -7.35 43.19
C THR A 657 -19.04 -8.77 42.97
N ALA A 658 -19.23 -9.65 43.96
CA ALA A 658 -18.85 -11.07 43.89
C ALA A 658 -20.04 -12.00 44.15
N ASN A 659 -21.19 -11.67 43.55
CA ASN A 659 -22.46 -12.38 43.74
C ASN A 659 -22.54 -13.63 42.85
N SER A 660 -21.75 -14.66 43.17
CA SER A 660 -21.70 -15.88 42.36
C SER A 660 -23.02 -16.66 42.39
N THR A 661 -23.36 -17.28 41.26
CA THR A 661 -24.48 -18.21 41.10
C THR A 661 -24.04 -19.67 41.05
N SER A 662 -22.74 -19.95 41.18
CA SER A 662 -22.18 -21.29 41.00
C SER A 662 -22.47 -22.19 42.20
N ALA A 663 -23.21 -23.28 41.96
CA ALA A 663 -23.53 -24.28 42.98
C ALA A 663 -22.32 -25.08 43.49
N THR A 664 -21.19 -25.06 42.78
CA THR A 664 -19.97 -25.76 43.18
C THR A 664 -18.98 -24.88 43.93
N LEU A 665 -19.18 -23.55 43.95
CA LEU A 665 -18.26 -22.61 44.58
C LEU A 665 -18.17 -22.87 46.09
N THR A 666 -16.94 -23.03 46.60
CA THR A 666 -16.66 -23.39 47.99
C THR A 666 -16.16 -22.22 48.83
N ALA A 667 -15.52 -21.23 48.20
CA ALA A 667 -15.00 -20.06 48.89
C ALA A 667 -15.07 -18.80 48.03
N ILE A 668 -15.29 -17.66 48.69
CA ILE A 668 -15.10 -16.31 48.16
C ILE A 668 -14.04 -15.65 49.02
N THR A 669 -12.90 -15.31 48.44
CA THR A 669 -11.80 -14.62 49.09
C THR A 669 -11.39 -13.44 48.22
N LEU A 670 -11.47 -12.24 48.78
CA LEU A 670 -10.98 -11.03 48.13
C LEU A 670 -9.87 -10.43 49.00
N SER A 671 -8.79 -10.00 48.37
CA SER A 671 -7.66 -9.34 49.02
C SER A 671 -7.19 -8.14 48.21
N GLY A 672 -6.29 -7.36 48.80
CA GLY A 672 -5.61 -6.26 48.14
C GLY A 672 -5.98 -4.89 48.70
N ASP A 673 -5.40 -3.86 48.09
CA ASP A 673 -5.59 -2.47 48.48
C ASP A 673 -6.36 -1.71 47.41
N LEU A 674 -7.57 -1.28 47.72
CA LEU A 674 -8.44 -0.53 46.81
C LEU A 674 -8.03 0.94 46.66
N GLY A 675 -7.01 1.39 47.40
CA GLY A 675 -6.46 2.73 47.22
C GLY A 675 -7.42 3.85 47.65
N GLY A 676 -7.58 4.84 46.78
CA GLY A 676 -8.31 6.09 47.05
C GLY A 676 -9.83 5.95 46.94
N GLY A 677 -10.56 7.08 47.01
CA GLY A 677 -12.00 7.08 46.76
C GLY A 677 -12.89 6.45 47.86
N ALA A 678 -14.18 6.34 47.54
CA ALA A 678 -15.18 5.73 48.41
C ALA A 678 -15.54 4.33 47.90
N ASN A 679 -14.80 3.33 48.37
CA ASN A 679 -14.83 1.96 47.87
C ASN A 679 -15.95 1.16 48.52
N THR A 680 -16.61 0.34 47.71
CA THR A 680 -17.68 -0.55 48.17
C THR A 680 -17.47 -1.98 47.67
N VAL A 681 -17.76 -2.96 48.53
CA VAL A 681 -17.75 -4.38 48.17
C VAL A 681 -19.09 -5.01 48.53
N THR A 682 -19.69 -5.72 47.59
CA THR A 682 -20.94 -6.47 47.81
C THR A 682 -20.71 -7.95 47.55
N VAL A 683 -20.96 -8.77 48.57
CA VAL A 683 -20.94 -10.22 48.51
C VAL A 683 -22.28 -10.77 48.98
N ALA A 684 -23.17 -11.01 48.03
CA ALA A 684 -24.48 -11.61 48.22
C ALA A 684 -24.62 -12.78 47.23
N PRO A 685 -24.02 -13.95 47.51
CA PRO A 685 -24.08 -15.08 46.60
C PRO A 685 -25.53 -15.56 46.47
N ASP A 686 -25.88 -16.08 45.29
CA ASP A 686 -27.25 -16.51 44.99
C ASP A 686 -27.66 -17.70 45.88
N ALA A 687 -28.98 -17.92 46.01
CA ALA A 687 -29.51 -19.07 46.74
C ALA A 687 -29.03 -20.42 46.17
N ALA A 688 -28.66 -20.47 44.89
CA ALA A 688 -28.09 -21.65 44.24
C ALA A 688 -26.63 -21.96 44.66
N ALA A 689 -25.88 -20.98 45.19
CA ALA A 689 -24.47 -21.14 45.58
C ALA A 689 -24.30 -21.84 46.95
N VAL A 690 -24.91 -23.02 47.10
CA VAL A 690 -25.08 -23.71 48.39
C VAL A 690 -23.80 -24.32 48.97
N ALA A 691 -22.75 -24.48 48.17
CA ALA A 691 -21.50 -25.13 48.57
C ALA A 691 -20.49 -24.19 49.26
N ILE A 692 -20.78 -22.88 49.35
CA ILE A 692 -19.86 -21.91 49.94
C ILE A 692 -19.71 -22.19 51.45
N THR A 693 -18.48 -22.48 51.88
CA THR A 693 -18.11 -22.66 53.28
C THR A 693 -17.51 -21.40 53.91
N THR A 694 -16.92 -20.54 53.08
CA THR A 694 -16.16 -19.38 53.54
C THR A 694 -16.39 -18.15 52.65
N ILE A 695 -16.68 -17.02 53.29
CA ILE A 695 -16.53 -15.67 52.72
C ILE A 695 -15.44 -14.97 53.54
N ASP A 696 -14.34 -14.57 52.91
CA ASP A 696 -13.21 -13.93 53.58
C ASP A 696 -12.79 -12.66 52.84
N LEU A 697 -13.12 -11.50 53.41
CA LEU A 697 -12.74 -10.18 52.90
C LEU A 697 -11.63 -9.52 53.75
N SER A 698 -11.06 -10.26 54.71
CA SER A 698 -10.13 -9.72 55.70
C SER A 698 -8.82 -9.21 55.11
N GLY A 699 -8.52 -9.59 53.86
CA GLY A 699 -7.38 -9.12 53.10
C GLY A 699 -7.62 -7.80 52.34
N LEU A 700 -8.83 -7.23 52.37
CA LEU A 700 -9.16 -5.99 51.67
C LEU A 700 -8.94 -4.74 52.55
N SER A 701 -8.27 -3.74 51.98
CA SER A 701 -8.08 -2.40 52.55
C SER A 701 -8.36 -1.31 51.52
N ALA A 702 -8.34 -0.04 51.94
CA ALA A 702 -8.43 1.14 51.06
C ALA A 702 -7.51 2.27 51.56
N THR A 703 -6.23 2.20 51.23
CA THR A 703 -5.23 3.19 51.67
C THR A 703 -5.46 4.52 50.96
N GLY A 704 -5.86 5.55 51.71
CA GLY A 704 -6.14 6.89 51.17
C GLY A 704 -7.60 7.10 50.76
N GLY A 705 -8.45 6.09 50.93
CA GLY A 705 -9.88 6.14 50.71
C GLY A 705 -10.69 5.68 51.94
N THR A 706 -11.94 5.30 51.69
CA THR A 706 -12.81 4.60 52.65
C THR A 706 -13.29 3.29 52.06
N LEU A 707 -13.49 2.26 52.87
CA LEU A 707 -14.06 0.98 52.45
C LEU A 707 -15.36 0.73 53.22
N SER A 708 -16.41 0.31 52.51
CA SER A 708 -17.61 -0.27 53.12
C SER A 708 -18.01 -1.56 52.43
N GLY A 709 -18.19 -2.62 53.22
CA GLY A 709 -18.63 -3.91 52.70
C GLY A 709 -20.07 -4.23 53.07
N THR A 710 -20.71 -5.01 52.19
CA THR A 710 -22.03 -5.60 52.42
C THR A 710 -21.95 -7.09 52.14
N ILE A 711 -22.05 -7.90 53.19
CA ILE A 711 -22.07 -9.36 53.08
C ILE A 711 -23.49 -9.84 53.40
N THR A 712 -24.10 -10.59 52.49
CA THR A 712 -25.41 -11.21 52.70
C THR A 712 -25.29 -12.73 52.63
N HIS A 713 -25.42 -13.37 53.79
CA HIS A 713 -25.60 -14.80 53.89
C HIS A 713 -27.05 -15.17 53.54
N ASN A 714 -27.25 -15.88 52.44
CA ASN A 714 -28.55 -16.42 52.06
C ASN A 714 -28.88 -17.67 52.88
N ALA A 715 -30.13 -17.82 53.33
CA ALA A 715 -30.56 -18.96 54.15
C ALA A 715 -30.35 -20.35 53.49
N ALA A 716 -30.26 -20.40 52.15
CA ALA A 716 -29.96 -21.62 51.40
C ALA A 716 -28.49 -22.08 51.50
N GLN A 717 -27.56 -21.19 51.86
CA GLN A 717 -26.13 -21.50 52.01
C GLN A 717 -25.86 -22.17 53.36
N THR A 718 -26.29 -23.42 53.51
CA THR A 718 -26.18 -24.15 54.79
C THR A 718 -24.78 -24.65 55.12
N ALA A 719 -23.85 -24.60 54.15
CA ALA A 719 -22.46 -25.01 54.32
C ALA A 719 -21.55 -23.90 54.86
N LEU A 720 -22.03 -22.64 54.90
CA LEU A 720 -21.24 -21.47 55.29
C LEU A 720 -20.90 -21.54 56.79
N THR A 721 -19.61 -21.65 57.13
CA THR A 721 -19.10 -21.72 58.50
C THR A 721 -18.28 -20.49 58.88
N THR A 722 -17.84 -19.70 57.91
CA THR A 722 -16.97 -18.54 58.18
C THR A 722 -17.33 -17.35 57.32
N ILE A 723 -17.53 -16.21 57.96
CA ILE A 723 -17.65 -14.90 57.32
C ILE A 723 -16.61 -13.98 57.96
N LYS A 724 -15.80 -13.31 57.13
CA LYS A 724 -14.94 -12.23 57.58
C LYS A 724 -15.18 -10.98 56.75
N GLY A 725 -15.52 -9.89 57.42
CA GLY A 725 -15.54 -8.56 56.83
C GLY A 725 -14.13 -8.04 56.52
N SER A 726 -14.08 -6.81 56.05
CA SER A 726 -12.91 -6.13 55.52
C SER A 726 -12.20 -5.29 56.59
N ALA A 727 -11.26 -4.43 56.19
CA ALA A 727 -10.70 -3.41 57.07
C ALA A 727 -11.54 -2.11 57.12
N GLY A 728 -12.72 -2.09 56.49
CA GLY A 728 -13.65 -0.96 56.44
C GLY A 728 -14.94 -1.20 57.22
N ASN A 729 -15.92 -0.30 57.09
CA ASN A 729 -17.20 -0.46 57.80
C ASN A 729 -18.08 -1.50 57.07
N ASP A 730 -18.30 -2.65 57.69
CA ASP A 730 -19.02 -3.76 57.10
C ASP A 730 -20.46 -3.89 57.62
N THR A 731 -21.40 -4.22 56.72
CA THR A 731 -22.75 -4.68 57.06
C THR A 731 -22.88 -6.15 56.73
N ILE A 732 -22.97 -7.00 57.76
CA ILE A 732 -23.04 -8.45 57.62
C ILE A 732 -24.44 -8.92 57.99
N THR A 733 -25.21 -9.37 57.00
CA THR A 733 -26.54 -9.95 57.22
C THR A 733 -26.45 -11.47 57.30
N ILE A 734 -26.87 -12.04 58.44
CA ILE A 734 -26.84 -13.46 58.72
C ILE A 734 -28.24 -14.03 58.47
N GLY A 735 -28.44 -14.66 57.30
CA GLY A 735 -29.73 -15.20 56.88
C GLY A 735 -30.12 -16.50 57.56
N LYS A 736 -29.15 -17.24 58.12
CA LYS A 736 -29.36 -18.46 58.88
C LYS A 736 -28.19 -18.70 59.83
N VAL A 737 -28.45 -19.26 61.01
CA VAL A 737 -27.36 -19.76 61.85
C VAL A 737 -26.99 -21.18 61.39
N ASN A 738 -25.82 -21.32 60.77
CA ASN A 738 -25.26 -22.64 60.44
C ASN A 738 -24.41 -23.17 61.61
N ASP A 739 -24.25 -24.49 61.67
CA ASP A 739 -23.43 -25.13 62.68
C ASP A 739 -21.97 -24.64 62.59
N GLY A 740 -21.42 -24.18 63.70
CA GLY A 740 -20.07 -23.63 63.77
C GLY A 740 -19.86 -22.29 63.05
N LEU A 741 -20.91 -21.54 62.69
CA LEU A 741 -20.76 -20.24 62.01
C LEU A 741 -20.03 -19.22 62.90
N THR A 742 -18.85 -18.80 62.44
CA THR A 742 -18.07 -17.69 63.00
C THR A 742 -18.08 -16.48 62.07
N VAL A 743 -18.28 -15.31 62.65
CA VAL A 743 -18.37 -14.03 61.94
C VAL A 743 -17.40 -13.04 62.57
N THR A 744 -16.49 -12.48 61.75
CA THR A 744 -15.66 -11.33 62.13
C THR A 744 -16.13 -10.12 61.33
N GLY A 745 -16.30 -8.98 61.99
CA GLY A 745 -16.52 -7.69 61.31
C GLY A 745 -15.26 -7.20 60.62
N GLY A 746 -14.11 -7.46 61.24
CA GLY A 746 -12.81 -6.98 60.79
C GLY A 746 -12.40 -5.73 61.55
N ALA A 747 -11.81 -4.76 60.85
CA ALA A 747 -11.54 -3.45 61.40
C ALA A 747 -12.55 -2.47 60.83
N GLY A 748 -13.03 -1.51 61.62
CA GLY A 748 -14.07 -0.59 61.18
C GLY A 748 -15.16 -0.48 62.23
N ASN A 749 -16.25 0.21 61.89
CA ASN A 749 -17.48 0.20 62.68
C ASN A 749 -18.49 -0.69 61.97
N ASP A 750 -18.71 -1.88 62.51
CA ASP A 750 -19.43 -2.95 61.82
C ASP A 750 -20.87 -3.11 62.28
N VAL A 751 -21.73 -3.56 61.38
CA VAL A 751 -23.15 -3.82 61.62
C VAL A 751 -23.46 -5.29 61.38
N PHE A 752 -23.66 -6.04 62.46
CA PHE A 752 -24.10 -7.43 62.39
C PHE A 752 -25.63 -7.51 62.40
N ASN A 753 -26.23 -7.77 61.26
CA ASN A 753 -27.68 -7.92 61.12
C ASN A 753 -28.10 -9.38 61.28
N VAL A 754 -28.62 -9.71 62.46
CA VAL A 754 -29.06 -11.05 62.89
C VAL A 754 -30.59 -11.21 62.88
N THR A 755 -31.33 -10.27 62.27
CA THR A 755 -32.80 -10.29 62.22
C THR A 755 -33.41 -11.55 61.60
N ALA A 756 -32.67 -12.23 60.72
CA ALA A 756 -33.07 -13.49 60.09
C ALA A 756 -32.45 -14.73 60.77
N ALA A 757 -31.51 -14.54 61.70
CA ALA A 757 -30.75 -15.59 62.39
C ALA A 757 -31.54 -16.19 63.57
N LYS A 758 -32.77 -16.61 63.30
CA LYS A 758 -33.73 -17.08 64.30
C LYS A 758 -33.40 -18.49 64.77
N ILE A 759 -33.68 -18.76 66.05
CA ILE A 759 -33.70 -20.10 66.63
C ILE A 759 -34.76 -20.93 65.91
N VAL A 760 -34.35 -22.11 65.47
CA VAL A 760 -35.22 -23.11 64.84
C VAL A 760 -35.45 -24.28 65.80
N THR A 761 -34.46 -24.62 66.62
CA THR A 761 -34.50 -25.75 67.55
C THR A 761 -34.36 -25.26 69.00
N ALA A 762 -35.49 -25.00 69.67
CA ALA A 762 -35.51 -24.43 71.01
C ALA A 762 -34.72 -25.23 72.08
N ASP A 763 -34.61 -26.56 71.94
CA ASP A 763 -33.84 -27.42 72.88
C ASP A 763 -32.32 -27.27 72.75
N THR A 764 -31.85 -26.92 71.57
CA THR A 764 -30.44 -26.71 71.23
C THR A 764 -30.33 -25.38 70.48
N PRO A 765 -30.51 -24.25 71.18
CA PRO A 765 -30.69 -22.96 70.54
C PRO A 765 -29.48 -22.61 69.67
N GLU A 766 -29.72 -22.41 68.38
CA GLU A 766 -28.68 -22.02 67.43
C GLU A 766 -28.21 -20.59 67.72
N HIS A 767 -26.91 -20.31 67.61
CA HIS A 767 -26.35 -18.97 67.78
C HIS A 767 -25.35 -18.59 66.68
N ALA A 768 -25.36 -17.31 66.27
CA ALA A 768 -24.25 -16.75 65.51
C ALA A 768 -23.08 -16.46 66.46
N THR A 769 -21.85 -16.82 66.10
CA THR A 769 -20.67 -16.50 66.91
C THR A 769 -19.94 -15.31 66.31
N ILE A 770 -19.95 -14.16 67.00
CA ILE A 770 -19.17 -12.97 66.63
C ILE A 770 -17.87 -12.99 67.43
N THR A 771 -16.73 -12.80 66.77
CA THR A 771 -15.41 -13.03 67.37
C THR A 771 -14.59 -11.76 67.65
N ASP A 772 -15.07 -10.60 67.24
CA ASP A 772 -14.34 -9.32 67.30
C ASP A 772 -15.24 -8.11 67.61
N PHE A 773 -16.40 -8.33 68.25
CA PHE A 773 -17.33 -7.25 68.61
C PHE A 773 -16.66 -6.23 69.55
N SER A 774 -16.52 -4.99 69.09
CA SER A 774 -15.69 -3.96 69.71
C SER A 774 -16.36 -2.57 69.65
N ALA A 775 -15.66 -1.53 70.13
CA ALA A 775 -16.21 -0.18 70.20
C ALA A 775 -16.49 0.39 68.80
N GLY A 776 -17.69 0.93 68.59
CA GLY A 776 -18.17 1.38 67.28
C GLY A 776 -19.03 0.34 66.53
N ASP A 777 -19.00 -0.93 66.93
CA ASP A 777 -19.80 -1.98 66.32
C ASP A 777 -21.24 -1.99 66.85
N SER A 778 -22.15 -2.58 66.06
CA SER A 778 -23.56 -2.74 66.41
C SER A 778 -24.13 -4.10 65.97
N ILE A 779 -25.11 -4.59 66.72
CA ILE A 779 -25.85 -5.81 66.40
C ILE A 779 -27.35 -5.49 66.29
N LYS A 780 -27.91 -5.77 65.11
CA LYS A 780 -29.32 -5.58 64.79
C LYS A 780 -30.11 -6.86 64.96
N PHE A 781 -30.88 -6.93 66.05
CA PHE A 781 -31.73 -8.07 66.41
C PHE A 781 -33.13 -8.05 65.78
N ALA A 782 -33.74 -6.87 65.64
CA ALA A 782 -35.10 -6.70 65.15
C ALA A 782 -35.30 -5.31 64.52
N ALA A 783 -36.51 -5.03 64.01
CA ALA A 783 -36.88 -3.68 63.60
C ALA A 783 -36.95 -2.70 64.79
N SER A 784 -37.18 -3.20 66.00
CA SER A 784 -37.15 -2.42 67.25
C SER A 784 -36.75 -3.29 68.45
N VAL A 785 -35.90 -2.75 69.31
CA VAL A 785 -35.49 -3.32 70.59
C VAL A 785 -35.87 -2.33 71.69
N THR A 786 -36.62 -2.77 72.71
CA THR A 786 -37.19 -1.87 73.73
C THR A 786 -36.36 -1.79 75.00
N ALA A 787 -35.52 -2.78 75.27
CA ALA A 787 -34.64 -2.82 76.43
C ALA A 787 -33.37 -3.66 76.16
N TYR A 788 -32.26 -3.26 76.78
CA TYR A 788 -31.05 -4.07 76.95
C TYR A 788 -30.74 -4.15 78.45
N GLY A 789 -30.19 -5.27 78.89
CA GLY A 789 -29.64 -5.39 80.25
C GLY A 789 -28.64 -6.52 80.39
N ASN A 790 -27.49 -6.19 80.99
CA ASN A 790 -26.55 -7.18 81.50
C ASN A 790 -27.09 -7.79 82.81
N VAL A 791 -27.36 -9.09 82.81
CA VAL A 791 -27.83 -9.84 83.99
C VAL A 791 -26.72 -10.62 84.69
N GLY A 792 -25.47 -10.47 84.23
CA GLY A 792 -24.28 -11.05 84.84
C GLY A 792 -24.08 -12.53 84.52
N THR A 793 -23.32 -13.22 85.38
CA THR A 793 -23.04 -14.65 85.22
C THR A 793 -24.23 -15.50 85.67
N VAL A 794 -24.68 -16.39 84.79
CA VAL A 794 -25.77 -17.33 85.05
C VAL A 794 -25.25 -18.77 85.04
N ALA A 795 -25.91 -19.66 85.79
CA ALA A 795 -25.58 -21.07 85.86
C ALA A 795 -26.66 -21.94 85.20
N GLY A 796 -26.26 -23.05 84.60
CA GLY A 796 -27.18 -24.02 84.01
C GLY A 796 -26.43 -25.21 83.40
N ASP A 797 -27.04 -26.40 83.43
CA ASP A 797 -26.42 -27.61 82.85
C ASP A 797 -26.42 -27.59 81.30
N THR A 798 -27.21 -26.70 80.70
CA THR A 798 -27.29 -26.47 79.24
C THR A 798 -27.41 -24.98 78.95
N LEU A 799 -27.08 -24.56 77.72
CA LEU A 799 -27.25 -23.17 77.26
C LEU A 799 -28.72 -22.71 77.37
N LYS A 800 -29.68 -23.60 77.08
CA LYS A 800 -31.12 -23.35 77.29
C LYS A 800 -31.45 -23.05 78.76
N ALA A 801 -30.91 -23.83 79.69
CA ALA A 801 -31.11 -23.62 81.13
C ALA A 801 -30.48 -22.30 81.60
N ALA A 802 -29.33 -21.93 81.03
CA ALA A 802 -28.69 -20.64 81.29
C ALA A 802 -29.51 -19.45 80.77
N ILE A 803 -30.09 -19.54 79.55
CA ILE A 803 -30.99 -18.52 79.01
C ILE A 803 -32.24 -18.37 79.88
N LYS A 804 -32.85 -19.49 80.30
CA LYS A 804 -33.98 -19.49 81.26
C LYS A 804 -33.63 -18.77 82.56
N ALA A 805 -32.42 -18.97 83.09
CA ALA A 805 -31.96 -18.26 84.28
C ALA A 805 -31.75 -16.76 83.99
N ALA A 806 -31.22 -16.39 82.83
CA ALA A 806 -30.98 -15.00 82.43
C ALA A 806 -32.29 -14.19 82.31
N ILE A 807 -33.32 -14.73 81.64
CA ILE A 807 -34.58 -14.01 81.42
C ILE A 807 -35.44 -13.87 82.68
N ALA A 808 -35.15 -14.65 83.74
CA ALA A 808 -35.81 -14.58 85.03
C ALA A 808 -35.25 -13.47 85.95
N LEU A 809 -34.09 -12.89 85.63
CA LEU A 809 -33.40 -11.89 86.46
C LEU A 809 -33.94 -10.48 86.16
N THR A 810 -34.54 -9.85 87.17
CA THR A 810 -35.11 -8.49 87.08
C THR A 810 -34.45 -7.48 88.01
N ASP A 811 -33.55 -7.93 88.89
CA ASP A 811 -32.88 -7.10 89.91
C ASP A 811 -31.47 -6.65 89.48
N LYS A 812 -30.95 -7.19 88.38
CA LYS A 812 -29.56 -6.95 87.93
C LYS A 812 -29.41 -5.84 86.90
N ALA A 813 -30.44 -5.61 86.08
CA ALA A 813 -30.42 -4.60 85.03
C ALA A 813 -31.57 -3.59 85.20
N PRO A 814 -31.29 -2.28 85.38
CA PRO A 814 -32.32 -1.26 85.62
C PRO A 814 -33.41 -1.16 84.53
N GLY A 815 -33.12 -1.56 83.29
CA GLY A 815 -34.05 -1.55 82.15
C GLY A 815 -34.99 -2.76 82.06
N ILE A 816 -34.82 -3.78 82.92
CA ILE A 816 -35.57 -5.05 82.90
C ILE A 816 -36.42 -5.16 84.17
N THR A 817 -37.67 -4.70 84.09
CA THR A 817 -38.56 -4.56 85.25
C THR A 817 -39.49 -5.76 85.50
N SER A 818 -39.49 -6.74 84.61
CA SER A 818 -40.29 -7.96 84.69
C SER A 818 -39.52 -9.13 84.06
N ALA A 819 -39.71 -10.34 84.59
CA ALA A 819 -39.14 -11.54 83.99
C ALA A 819 -39.78 -11.77 82.60
N ASP A 820 -39.05 -12.41 81.70
CA ASP A 820 -39.52 -12.76 80.35
C ASP A 820 -40.11 -11.53 79.60
N LYS A 821 -39.35 -10.43 79.60
CA LYS A 821 -39.76 -9.20 78.93
C LYS A 821 -39.55 -9.35 77.44
N GLU A 822 -40.62 -9.16 76.66
CA GLU A 822 -40.56 -9.21 75.20
C GLU A 822 -39.70 -8.08 74.62
N THR A 823 -39.26 -8.25 73.36
CA THR A 823 -38.46 -7.28 72.60
C THR A 823 -37.21 -6.76 73.32
N THR A 824 -36.65 -7.59 74.21
CA THR A 824 -35.56 -7.23 75.12
C THR A 824 -34.32 -8.09 74.83
N VAL A 825 -33.14 -7.46 74.82
CA VAL A 825 -31.85 -8.16 74.71
C VAL A 825 -31.27 -8.38 76.11
N TYR A 826 -31.06 -9.63 76.47
CA TYR A 826 -30.43 -10.06 77.73
C TYR A 826 -28.96 -10.39 77.47
N GLY A 827 -28.04 -9.62 78.09
CA GLY A 827 -26.61 -9.94 78.10
C GLY A 827 -26.25 -10.79 79.32
N PHE A 828 -25.60 -11.94 79.14
CA PHE A 828 -25.18 -12.80 80.25
C PHE A 828 -23.89 -13.57 79.94
N THR A 829 -23.20 -13.99 81.01
CA THR A 829 -22.02 -14.86 80.89
C THR A 829 -22.38 -16.29 81.30
N TYR A 830 -22.04 -17.27 80.46
CA TYR A 830 -22.25 -18.69 80.72
C TYR A 830 -21.01 -19.50 80.31
N ASN A 831 -20.52 -20.34 81.22
CA ASN A 831 -19.30 -21.15 81.02
C ASN A 831 -18.07 -20.36 80.52
N GLY A 832 -17.97 -19.09 80.89
CA GLY A 832 -16.85 -18.21 80.53
C GLY A 832 -17.02 -17.44 79.21
N ASP A 833 -18.09 -17.70 78.46
CA ASP A 833 -18.43 -16.97 77.23
C ASP A 833 -19.58 -15.99 77.46
N ASN A 834 -19.61 -14.89 76.70
CA ASN A 834 -20.67 -13.89 76.74
C ASN A 834 -21.72 -14.16 75.67
N TYR A 835 -22.99 -13.96 76.01
CA TYR A 835 -24.13 -14.17 75.12
C TYR A 835 -25.09 -12.98 75.16
N LEU A 836 -25.69 -12.69 74.02
CA LEU A 836 -26.80 -11.76 73.86
C LEU A 836 -28.02 -12.53 73.35
N PHE A 837 -29.08 -12.56 74.14
CA PHE A 837 -30.33 -13.23 73.80
C PHE A 837 -31.44 -12.21 73.60
N TYR A 838 -31.96 -12.09 72.38
CA TYR A 838 -33.15 -11.31 72.08
C TYR A 838 -34.40 -12.15 72.29
N ASN A 839 -35.18 -11.79 73.30
CA ASN A 839 -36.48 -12.37 73.56
C ASN A 839 -37.53 -11.70 72.68
N ASN A 840 -38.09 -12.40 71.71
CA ASN A 840 -39.02 -11.82 70.75
C ASN A 840 -40.42 -11.59 71.34
N ALA A 841 -40.90 -12.51 72.18
CA ALA A 841 -42.25 -12.48 72.74
C ALA A 841 -42.28 -12.90 74.21
N ASN A 842 -43.24 -12.40 74.97
CA ASN A 842 -43.48 -12.84 76.35
C ASN A 842 -44.38 -14.10 76.39
N GLY A 843 -44.41 -14.77 77.55
CA GLY A 843 -45.20 -15.98 77.80
C GLY A 843 -44.42 -17.28 77.71
N SER A 844 -43.09 -17.23 77.68
CA SER A 844 -42.19 -18.38 77.63
C SER A 844 -41.15 -18.31 78.74
N ASP A 845 -41.01 -19.37 79.54
CA ASP A 845 -39.96 -19.44 80.56
C ASP A 845 -38.61 -19.94 80.00
N SER A 846 -38.45 -19.99 78.68
CA SER A 846 -37.25 -20.51 77.99
C SER A 846 -37.15 -20.02 76.54
N THR A 847 -36.14 -20.51 75.79
CA THR A 847 -35.96 -20.24 74.36
C THR A 847 -37.15 -20.72 73.54
N THR A 848 -37.56 -19.93 72.55
CA THR A 848 -38.61 -20.25 71.57
C THR A 848 -38.11 -20.12 70.14
N VAL A 849 -38.92 -20.60 69.19
CA VAL A 849 -38.70 -20.29 67.77
C VAL A 849 -38.88 -18.80 67.54
N ASP A 850 -38.16 -18.23 66.58
CA ASP A 850 -38.12 -16.78 66.28
C ASP A 850 -37.31 -15.90 67.25
N ASP A 851 -36.89 -16.41 68.41
CA ASP A 851 -35.87 -15.74 69.23
C ASP A 851 -34.51 -15.70 68.53
N VAL A 852 -33.62 -14.80 68.93
CA VAL A 852 -32.27 -14.67 68.34
C VAL A 852 -31.20 -14.76 69.42
N LEU A 853 -30.20 -15.58 69.19
CA LEU A 853 -29.08 -15.78 70.10
C LEU A 853 -27.76 -15.48 69.40
N VAL A 854 -26.93 -14.65 70.04
CA VAL A 854 -25.58 -14.33 69.58
C VAL A 854 -24.60 -14.69 70.69
N LYS A 855 -23.54 -15.41 70.31
CA LYS A 855 -22.38 -15.66 71.15
C LYS A 855 -21.30 -14.64 70.82
N LEU A 856 -20.77 -13.97 71.84
CA LEU A 856 -19.64 -13.07 71.72
C LEU A 856 -18.38 -13.77 72.24
N THR A 857 -17.38 -13.88 71.37
CA THR A 857 -16.07 -14.46 71.66
C THR A 857 -14.98 -13.49 71.18
N GLY A 858 -13.72 -13.68 71.59
CA GLY A 858 -12.67 -12.67 71.40
C GLY A 858 -12.53 -11.78 72.64
N THR A 859 -11.57 -10.83 72.64
CA THR A 859 -11.24 -9.95 73.78
C THR A 859 -12.45 -9.66 74.67
N THR A 860 -12.39 -10.02 75.97
CA THR A 860 -13.54 -10.02 76.90
C THR A 860 -14.40 -8.78 76.75
N VAL A 861 -15.48 -8.90 75.96
CA VAL A 861 -16.45 -7.83 75.75
C VAL A 861 -17.05 -7.50 77.10
N ASP A 862 -16.92 -6.26 77.53
CA ASP A 862 -17.58 -5.80 78.74
C ASP A 862 -19.08 -5.62 78.44
N LEU A 863 -19.92 -6.50 78.99
CA LEU A 863 -21.36 -6.41 78.77
C LEU A 863 -21.96 -5.12 79.37
N ASP A 864 -21.28 -4.46 80.30
CA ASP A 864 -21.71 -3.17 80.85
C ASP A 864 -21.39 -1.98 79.92
N SER A 865 -20.51 -2.16 78.92
CA SER A 865 -20.24 -1.13 77.91
C SER A 865 -21.22 -1.13 76.74
N ILE A 866 -22.10 -2.13 76.67
CA ILE A 866 -23.16 -2.23 75.67
C ILE A 866 -24.34 -1.33 76.05
N SER A 867 -24.86 -0.60 75.07
CA SER A 867 -26.05 0.24 75.21
C SER A 867 -27.03 0.02 74.06
N LEU A 868 -28.26 0.50 74.23
CA LEU A 868 -29.24 0.52 73.14
C LEU A 868 -28.91 1.64 72.16
N ASP A 869 -28.88 1.27 70.89
CA ASP A 869 -29.00 2.22 69.79
C ASP A 869 -30.40 2.04 69.16
N GLY A 870 -31.21 3.10 69.23
CA GLY A 870 -32.57 3.11 68.69
C GLY A 870 -32.67 2.88 67.17
N ALA A 871 -31.55 2.95 66.44
CA ALA A 871 -31.49 2.69 65.01
C ALA A 871 -30.91 1.30 64.65
N THR A 872 -29.98 0.77 65.43
CA THR A 872 -29.21 -0.44 65.08
C THR A 872 -29.38 -1.61 66.05
N GLY A 873 -30.06 -1.46 67.19
CA GLY A 873 -30.28 -2.52 68.19
C GLY A 873 -29.43 -2.31 69.44
N VAL A 874 -28.30 -3.01 69.53
CA VAL A 874 -27.30 -2.81 70.61
C VAL A 874 -25.96 -2.40 70.02
N THR A 875 -25.22 -1.54 70.72
CA THR A 875 -23.90 -1.04 70.31
C THR A 875 -22.95 -0.93 71.50
N ILE A 876 -21.64 -1.01 71.26
CA ILE A 876 -20.61 -0.73 72.27
C ILE A 876 -20.14 0.73 72.09
N ALA A 877 -20.17 1.48 73.20
CA ALA A 877 -19.77 2.89 73.25
C ALA A 877 -18.27 3.13 73.03
#